data_AF-A0A7J3LKV2-F1
#
_entry.id   AF-A0A7J3LKV2-F1
#
_cell.length_a   1.000
_cell.length_b   1.000
_cell.length_c   1.000
_cell.angle_alpha   90.00
_cell.angle_beta   90.00
_cell.angle_gamma   90.00
#
_symmetry.space_group_name_H-M   'P 1'
#
loop_
_entity.id
_entity.type
_entity.pdbx_description
1 polymer ?
#
loop_
_entity_poly.entity_id
_entity_poly.type
_entity_poly.pdbx_seq_one_letter_code
_entity_poly.pdbx_strand_id
1 'polypeptide(L)'
;MRAWLIDAYRRKSSIVLWLKVPDDIRTDDIRIEKEHKSVVYIEPEGERFLKRTKITYRRVTRKTYLKEDKEVLAVGVENERFEQFVTFFEKATKHRIAMYDADIMPEQMYLYKKNLSPMTFVNIEDDIITPAKEEAALHLKKMTITVIPSSDIRAGHESEVKQIIINSRAIEGTEEQILGEFAKAFRQEDPDIILMEYGFSRLPYLAARLEKRNIKVPFHRWDEEPIRYKGGRAYYTYGTVRYQDYAIKLHGRLLVDTSTMVGSECNIEAIIELCQLSGALFQTVAARSFGAVFQAMLVRELVRDGFLIPYKEKPVEEPLSMFELMKSDRYAHTFDPKIGFHKDVAEVDFCSMFPWLIYNRNISAETITWRCGYKEKVPGIPVSVSLEEKGLIPRAIKPLLDRRIHYKRNPSALNKEKAAGLKWVLVCSYGYLRFREFKLGLGRSHMAIGAYARETIIDSFHLAEEKGFDLIHGIVDALYIKKRTLRLASIQRVHSHNTSEAGRGTPHPGNPAKNEDTSEHEPDANLSKSAKFEQEVRDFCRELELMTGIPVSFEGIYKWIVFLPSINDSERPVPARYFGVLHNGDIKARGIEVRQRSVPEFVKQFQRKIIKMMAECSTKQEIIARVGMMAEVLRETAKCIPGLKAEVLKASIRISRLDYAKDIPQKRIIAQLKRKGIMPMPGQTVSFVFSRRGPVLPEDYKSNPDITHYRKLLGRALYVVLQPFGLKRSQIDELAEERQTRLHDFAIVRHVFIPQMRLPEERKGYSERIIKSRLEKQGWEVWRGGSIGIVRRDDIYPNVRRRYYRLCELLEKEHPGTLEHLQYLCSQAGMPDFICYRRKIWKFVEAKLGHEQLSPTQKRCIAKLQQLGFKVEVHKIAMPETKARVADVNLLMRTREVRERQGLIT
;
A
#
# COMPACT_ATOMS: atom_id res chain seq x y z
N MET A 1 33.26 34.92 -2.75
CA MET A 1 33.02 33.71 -3.58
C MET A 1 31.64 33.16 -3.25
N ARG A 2 30.95 32.50 -4.19
CA ARG A 2 29.68 31.80 -3.93
C ARG A 2 29.83 30.30 -4.20
N ALA A 3 29.23 29.46 -3.38
CA ALA A 3 29.30 28.01 -3.50
C ALA A 3 28.11 27.33 -2.82
N TRP A 4 27.87 26.06 -3.13
CA TRP A 4 26.97 25.19 -2.39
C TRP A 4 27.67 24.57 -1.19
N LEU A 5 27.13 24.73 0.02
CA LEU A 5 27.55 23.97 1.20
C LEU A 5 26.97 22.56 1.12
N ILE A 6 27.76 21.57 0.73
CA ILE A 6 27.28 20.20 0.46
C ILE A 6 27.12 19.38 1.75
N ASP A 7 28.18 19.30 2.55
CA ASP A 7 28.19 18.54 3.80
C ASP A 7 29.21 19.13 4.78
N ALA A 8 29.18 18.67 6.02
CA ALA A 8 30.20 18.95 7.00
C ALA A 8 30.55 17.70 7.82
N TYR A 9 31.82 17.57 8.18
CA TYR A 9 32.29 16.48 9.02
C TYR A 9 33.45 16.93 9.89
N ARG A 10 33.64 16.26 11.02
CA ARG A 10 34.76 16.54 11.93
C ARG A 10 36.04 15.86 11.45
N ARG A 11 37.16 16.54 11.64
CA ARG A 11 38.51 15.97 11.48
C ARG A 11 39.42 16.61 12.50
N LYS A 12 39.98 15.81 13.41
CA LYS A 12 40.78 16.36 14.51
C LYS A 12 39.98 17.36 15.33
N SER A 13 40.60 18.47 15.70
CA SER A 13 39.98 19.60 16.39
C SER A 13 39.12 20.48 15.47
N SER A 14 39.11 20.23 14.16
CA SER A 14 38.43 21.07 13.18
C SER A 14 37.12 20.46 12.67
N ILE A 15 36.28 21.33 12.14
CA ILE A 15 35.13 20.97 11.32
C ILE A 15 35.47 21.33 9.89
N VAL A 16 35.37 20.32 9.03
CA VAL A 16 35.57 20.43 7.60
C VAL A 16 34.23 20.72 6.94
N LEU A 17 34.18 21.78 6.15
CA LEU A 17 33.05 22.14 5.30
C LEU A 17 33.39 21.78 3.86
N TRP A 18 32.52 21.00 3.24
CA TRP A 18 32.59 20.67 1.81
C TRP A 18 31.75 21.66 1.03
N LEU A 19 32.40 22.42 0.15
CA LEU A 19 31.80 23.41 -0.72
C LEU A 19 31.94 22.99 -2.18
N LYS A 20 30.89 23.13 -2.98
CA LYS A 20 30.91 22.89 -4.41
C LYS A 20 30.59 24.18 -5.15
N VAL A 21 31.52 24.66 -5.97
CA VAL A 21 31.30 25.85 -6.78
C VAL A 21 30.48 25.45 -8.01
N PRO A 22 29.57 26.32 -8.51
CA PRO A 22 28.89 26.07 -9.78
C PRO A 22 29.87 25.74 -10.92
N ASP A 23 29.52 24.76 -11.75
CA ASP A 23 30.41 24.20 -12.78
C ASP A 23 30.83 25.23 -13.84
N ASP A 24 30.03 26.28 -14.05
CA ASP A 24 30.33 27.41 -14.93
C ASP A 24 31.44 28.32 -14.40
N ILE A 25 31.78 28.22 -13.12
CA ILE A 25 32.82 29.01 -12.45
C ILE A 25 34.06 28.17 -12.19
N ARG A 26 33.89 26.97 -11.61
CA ARG A 26 35.00 26.08 -11.23
C ARG A 26 34.53 24.64 -11.08
N THR A 27 35.35 23.69 -11.51
CA THR A 27 35.05 22.24 -11.44
C THR A 27 35.52 21.55 -10.15
N ASP A 28 36.48 22.14 -9.43
CA ASP A 28 36.99 21.54 -8.19
C ASP A 28 36.14 21.93 -6.98
N ASP A 29 35.90 20.95 -6.12
CA ASP A 29 35.31 21.17 -4.81
C ASP A 29 36.29 21.86 -3.86
N ILE A 30 35.76 22.73 -3.01
CA ILE A 30 36.50 23.50 -2.02
C ILE A 30 36.29 22.88 -0.64
N ARG A 31 37.38 22.81 0.11
CA ARG A 31 37.39 22.31 1.47
C ARG A 31 37.85 23.42 2.40
N ILE A 32 37.03 23.78 3.39
CA ILE A 32 37.39 24.78 4.41
C ILE A 32 37.41 24.11 5.78
N GLU A 33 38.53 24.21 6.49
CA GLU A 33 38.65 23.73 7.87
C GLU A 33 38.43 24.89 8.84
N LYS A 34 37.55 24.70 9.82
CA LYS A 34 37.22 25.68 10.85
C LYS A 34 37.48 25.09 12.22
N GLU A 35 38.26 25.78 13.03
CA GLU A 35 38.42 25.41 14.43
C GLU A 35 37.09 25.55 15.18
N HIS A 36 36.75 24.55 15.96
CA HIS A 36 35.55 24.56 16.78
C HIS A 36 35.80 23.77 18.05
N LYS A 37 35.33 24.29 19.20
CA LYS A 37 35.30 23.53 20.45
C LYS A 37 33.86 23.32 20.86
N SER A 38 33.52 22.06 21.11
CA SER A 38 32.20 21.68 21.59
C SER A 38 32.08 22.01 23.07
N VAL A 39 30.86 22.30 23.52
CA VAL A 39 30.57 22.55 24.94
C VAL A 39 29.46 21.62 25.37
N VAL A 40 29.68 20.90 26.46
CA VAL A 40 28.65 20.11 27.15
C VAL A 40 28.31 20.83 28.44
N TYR A 41 27.02 20.99 28.73
CA TYR A 41 26.56 21.58 30.00
C TYR A 41 26.15 20.48 30.96
N ILE A 42 26.53 20.62 32.22
CA ILE A 42 26.34 19.61 33.26
C ILE A 42 25.69 20.28 34.46
N GLU A 43 24.78 19.61 35.15
CA GLU A 43 24.20 20.18 36.37
C GLU A 43 25.26 20.39 37.49
N PRO A 44 25.04 21.36 38.40
CA PRO A 44 25.99 21.70 39.47
C PRO A 44 26.43 20.51 40.35
N GLU A 45 25.59 19.48 40.51
CA GLU A 45 25.87 18.24 41.23
C GLU A 45 27.07 17.48 40.63
N GLY A 46 27.37 17.71 39.36
CA GLY A 46 28.54 17.18 38.66
C GLY A 46 29.87 17.81 39.08
N GLU A 47 29.88 18.95 39.79
CA GLU A 47 31.09 19.72 40.06
C GLU A 47 32.13 18.93 40.85
N ARG A 48 31.69 18.19 41.87
CA ARG A 48 32.59 17.35 42.70
C ARG A 48 33.31 16.31 41.85
N PHE A 49 32.61 15.75 40.87
CA PHE A 49 33.19 14.79 39.95
C PHE A 49 34.22 15.45 39.03
N LEU A 50 33.87 16.58 38.41
CA LEU A 50 34.75 17.33 37.51
C LEU A 50 36.05 17.80 38.21
N LYS A 51 35.94 18.29 39.46
CA LYS A 51 37.10 18.65 40.30
C LYS A 51 38.01 17.44 40.53
N ARG A 52 37.43 16.29 40.90
CA ARG A 52 38.20 15.05 41.15
C ARG A 52 38.91 14.53 39.90
N THR A 53 38.30 14.67 38.73
CA THR A 53 38.87 14.24 37.44
C THR A 53 39.73 15.31 36.78
N LYS A 54 39.94 16.46 37.43
CA LYS A 54 40.72 17.60 36.92
C LYS A 54 40.23 18.13 35.56
N ILE A 55 38.92 18.06 35.32
CA ILE A 55 38.28 18.58 34.11
C ILE A 55 37.93 20.05 34.36
N THR A 56 38.35 20.93 33.46
CA THR A 56 38.07 22.37 33.53
C THR A 56 36.63 22.67 33.14
N TYR A 57 36.00 23.62 33.84
CA TYR A 57 34.62 24.04 33.58
C TYR A 57 34.43 25.51 33.99
N ARG A 58 33.33 26.11 33.53
CA ARG A 58 32.86 27.45 33.94
C ARG A 58 31.42 27.36 34.41
N ARG A 59 31.07 27.97 35.54
CA ARG A 59 29.67 28.16 35.95
C ARG A 59 29.03 29.23 35.07
N VAL A 60 27.87 28.92 34.51
CA VAL A 60 27.10 29.83 33.65
C VAL A 60 25.60 29.62 33.88
N THR A 61 24.82 30.67 33.68
CA THR A 61 23.35 30.58 33.66
C THR A 61 22.86 30.47 32.23
N ARG A 62 21.96 29.51 31.96
CA ARG A 62 21.33 29.31 30.65
C ARG A 62 19.85 29.08 30.82
N LYS A 63 19.07 29.42 29.79
CA LYS A 63 17.63 29.19 29.78
C LYS A 63 17.29 27.76 29.38
N THR A 64 16.31 27.16 30.06
CA THR A 64 15.67 25.92 29.62
C THR A 64 14.64 26.20 28.53
N TYR A 65 14.12 25.15 27.88
CA TYR A 65 13.02 25.29 26.90
C TYR A 65 11.70 25.80 27.53
N LEU A 66 11.58 25.79 28.86
CA LEU A 66 10.49 26.41 29.62
C LEU A 66 10.75 27.90 29.91
N LYS A 67 11.85 28.46 29.40
CA LYS A 67 12.34 29.83 29.62
C LYS A 67 12.77 30.12 31.06
N GLU A 68 12.99 29.09 31.86
CA GLU A 68 13.50 29.21 33.22
C GLU A 68 15.03 29.32 33.20
N ASP A 69 15.59 30.19 34.02
CA ASP A 69 17.04 30.28 34.20
C ASP A 69 17.55 29.07 35.00
N LYS A 70 18.59 28.42 34.50
CA LYS A 70 19.24 27.26 35.13
C LYS A 70 20.75 27.45 35.19
N GLU A 71 21.32 27.31 36.37
CA GLU A 71 22.76 27.28 36.56
C GLU A 71 23.33 25.94 36.08
N VAL A 72 24.38 25.98 35.27
CA VAL A 72 25.05 24.79 34.72
C VAL A 72 26.57 24.99 34.65
N LEU A 73 27.30 23.88 34.59
CA LEU A 73 28.75 23.82 34.40
C LEU A 73 29.05 23.59 32.92
N ALA A 74 29.62 24.59 32.26
CA ALA A 74 30.05 24.52 30.88
C ALA A 74 31.44 23.86 30.77
N VAL A 75 31.50 22.67 30.15
CA VAL A 75 32.74 21.92 29.91
C VAL A 75 33.10 22.00 28.43
N GLY A 76 34.29 22.52 28.13
CA GLY A 76 34.84 22.49 26.78
C GLY A 76 35.37 21.10 26.44
N VAL A 77 34.96 20.55 25.30
CA VAL A 77 35.32 19.19 24.86
C VAL A 77 35.90 19.25 23.45
N GLU A 78 37.05 18.60 23.27
CA GLU A 78 37.68 18.44 21.96
C GLU A 78 36.82 17.55 21.05
N ASN A 79 36.65 17.94 19.78
CA ASN A 79 35.66 17.33 18.89
C ASN A 79 35.86 15.82 18.65
N GLU A 80 37.10 15.33 18.63
CA GLU A 80 37.41 13.89 18.48
C GLU A 80 36.99 13.05 19.69
N ARG A 81 36.99 13.66 20.87
CA ARG A 81 36.71 12.99 22.15
C ARG A 81 35.29 13.21 22.62
N PHE A 82 34.45 13.85 21.83
CA PHE A 82 33.11 14.26 22.24
C PHE A 82 32.26 13.09 22.77
N GLU A 83 32.07 12.03 21.98
CA GLU A 83 31.26 10.88 22.41
C GLU A 83 31.94 10.07 23.51
N GLN A 84 33.28 10.04 23.52
CA GLN A 84 34.06 9.38 24.56
C GLN A 84 33.85 10.08 25.91
N PHE A 85 33.90 11.41 25.93
CA PHE A 85 33.64 12.23 27.10
C PHE A 85 32.20 12.04 27.59
N VAL A 86 31.21 12.14 26.71
CA VAL A 86 29.79 11.95 27.06
C VAL A 86 29.59 10.55 27.66
N THR A 87 30.06 9.50 26.97
CA THR A 87 29.95 8.11 27.45
C THR A 87 30.68 7.90 28.79
N PHE A 88 31.86 8.49 28.94
CA PHE A 88 32.64 8.42 30.17
C PHE A 88 31.89 9.06 31.34
N PHE A 89 31.40 10.29 31.16
CA PHE A 89 30.68 11.03 32.20
C PHE A 89 29.37 10.32 32.58
N GLU A 90 28.61 9.85 31.59
CA GLU A 90 27.39 9.07 31.82
C GLU A 90 27.62 7.85 32.71
N LYS A 91 28.64 7.05 32.39
CA LYS A 91 28.99 5.84 33.14
C LYS A 91 29.48 6.20 34.54
N ALA A 92 30.35 7.20 34.65
CA ALA A 92 30.97 7.59 35.90
C ALA A 92 29.96 8.17 36.91
N THR A 93 28.92 8.84 36.41
CA THR A 93 27.82 9.40 37.23
C THR A 93 26.64 8.44 37.39
N LYS A 94 26.71 7.23 36.82
CA LYS A 94 25.61 6.25 36.79
C LYS A 94 24.29 6.86 36.28
N HIS A 95 24.38 7.76 35.30
CA HIS A 95 23.24 8.50 34.74
C HIS A 95 22.44 9.36 35.73
N ARG A 96 22.99 9.71 36.90
CA ARG A 96 22.28 10.49 37.94
C ARG A 96 22.36 12.00 37.76
N ILE A 97 23.33 12.48 36.99
CA ILE A 97 23.56 13.91 36.78
C ILE A 97 23.15 14.23 35.35
N ALA A 98 22.27 15.21 35.17
CA ALA A 98 21.82 15.56 33.84
C ALA A 98 22.92 16.28 33.05
N MET A 99 22.85 16.09 31.74
CA MET A 99 23.68 16.81 30.77
C MET A 99 22.80 17.42 29.69
N TYR A 100 23.28 18.51 29.12
CA TYR A 100 22.66 19.21 28.01
C TYR A 100 23.66 19.33 26.86
N ASP A 101 23.11 19.41 25.65
CA ASP A 101 23.84 19.51 24.38
C ASP A 101 24.74 18.28 24.09
N ALA A 102 24.65 17.23 24.91
CA ALA A 102 25.54 16.07 24.90
C ALA A 102 25.29 15.07 23.77
N ASP A 103 24.17 15.16 23.04
CA ASP A 103 23.83 14.26 21.93
C ASP A 103 23.79 14.94 20.56
N ILE A 104 24.30 16.17 20.47
CA ILE A 104 24.41 16.91 19.21
C ILE A 104 25.87 16.83 18.76
N MET A 105 26.11 16.20 17.60
CA MET A 105 27.47 16.04 17.09
C MET A 105 28.12 17.42 16.82
N PRO A 106 29.43 17.56 17.05
CA PRO A 106 30.14 18.85 16.89
C PRO A 106 29.87 19.56 15.57
N GLU A 107 29.96 18.83 14.45
CA GLU A 107 29.72 19.36 13.11
C GLU A 107 28.28 19.88 12.93
N GLN A 108 27.31 19.21 13.55
CA GLN A 108 25.90 19.60 13.48
C GLN A 108 25.62 20.83 14.34
N MET A 109 26.18 20.88 15.56
CA MET A 109 26.05 22.02 16.47
C MET A 109 26.67 23.28 15.86
N TYR A 110 27.83 23.14 15.19
CA TYR A 110 28.47 24.25 14.48
C TYR A 110 27.57 24.86 13.42
N LEU A 111 26.98 24.03 12.54
CA LEU A 111 26.08 24.52 11.50
C LEU A 111 24.87 25.24 12.09
N TYR A 112 24.23 24.69 13.12
CA TYR A 112 23.11 25.35 13.79
C TYR A 112 23.50 26.69 14.41
N LYS A 113 24.64 26.77 15.12
CA LYS A 113 25.12 28.03 15.73
C LYS A 113 25.48 29.09 14.69
N LYS A 114 25.90 28.68 13.49
CA LYS A 114 26.21 29.58 12.37
C LYS A 114 25.00 29.85 11.47
N ASN A 115 23.83 29.32 11.80
CA ASN A 115 22.62 29.37 10.98
C ASN A 115 22.87 28.91 9.53
N LEU A 116 23.73 27.89 9.38
CA LEU A 116 24.03 27.25 8.11
C LEU A 116 23.22 25.98 7.97
N SER A 117 22.86 25.63 6.74
CA SER A 117 22.18 24.38 6.41
C SER A 117 22.90 23.70 5.27
N PRO A 118 23.15 22.38 5.34
CA PRO A 118 23.67 21.64 4.20
C PRO A 118 22.73 21.74 3.00
N MET A 119 23.30 21.57 1.83
CA MET A 119 22.65 21.74 0.53
C MET A 119 22.05 23.13 0.34
N THR A 120 22.71 24.18 0.84
CA THR A 120 22.30 25.58 0.56
C THR A 120 23.40 26.34 -0.14
N PHE A 121 23.01 27.32 -0.96
CA PHE A 121 23.95 28.22 -1.60
C PHE A 121 24.40 29.28 -0.58
N VAL A 122 25.70 29.55 -0.54
CA VAL A 122 26.34 30.41 0.46
C VAL A 122 27.30 31.41 -0.17
N ASN A 123 27.38 32.59 0.44
CA ASN A 123 28.43 33.57 0.20
C ASN A 123 29.60 33.30 1.15
N ILE A 124 30.82 33.44 0.63
CA ILE A 124 32.06 33.24 1.35
C ILE A 124 32.90 34.51 1.16
N GLU A 125 33.08 35.26 2.24
CA GLU A 125 33.81 36.53 2.30
C GLU A 125 34.65 36.53 3.59
N ASP A 126 35.95 36.77 3.49
CA ASP A 126 36.89 36.80 4.62
C ASP A 126 36.67 35.65 5.62
N ASP A 127 36.58 34.43 5.07
CA ASP A 127 36.39 33.21 5.85
C ASP A 127 35.03 33.08 6.60
N ILE A 128 34.12 34.02 6.38
CA ILE A 128 32.74 34.03 6.88
C ILE A 128 31.83 33.42 5.82
N ILE A 129 31.00 32.47 6.24
CA ILE A 129 30.03 31.78 5.38
C ILE A 129 28.63 32.22 5.80
N THR A 130 27.86 32.74 4.85
CA THR A 130 26.47 33.17 5.08
C THR A 130 25.54 32.61 4.01
N PRO A 131 24.26 32.32 4.33
CA PRO A 131 23.29 31.92 3.30
C PRO A 131 23.13 32.98 2.21
N ALA A 132 23.15 32.55 0.95
CA ALA A 132 22.88 33.41 -0.20
C ALA A 132 21.39 33.42 -0.55
N LYS A 133 20.89 34.53 -1.11
CA LYS A 133 19.48 34.66 -1.53
C LYS A 133 19.18 34.07 -2.91
N GLU A 134 20.13 34.19 -3.82
CA GLU A 134 20.04 33.67 -5.19
C GLU A 134 20.67 32.28 -5.22
N GLU A 135 20.03 31.30 -5.86
CA GLU A 135 20.55 29.94 -5.99
C GLU A 135 21.05 29.69 -7.42
N ALA A 136 22.24 29.12 -7.56
CA ALA A 136 22.73 28.58 -8.84
C ALA A 136 22.14 27.18 -9.11
N ALA A 137 22.41 26.56 -10.25
CA ALA A 137 22.09 25.13 -10.39
C ALA A 137 23.04 24.27 -9.53
N LEU A 138 22.52 23.24 -8.86
CA LEU A 138 23.34 22.25 -8.14
C LEU A 138 23.47 20.98 -8.99
N HIS A 139 24.66 20.73 -9.53
CA HIS A 139 24.97 19.49 -10.22
C HIS A 139 25.71 18.53 -9.27
N LEU A 140 25.16 17.32 -9.08
CA LEU A 140 25.77 16.26 -8.28
C LEU A 140 25.87 14.99 -9.11
N LYS A 141 27.09 14.48 -9.30
CA LYS A 141 27.35 13.22 -10.00
C LYS A 141 26.88 12.06 -9.13
N LYS A 142 26.03 11.20 -9.68
CA LYS A 142 25.39 10.08 -8.97
C LYS A 142 25.90 8.77 -9.55
N MET A 143 26.28 7.83 -8.69
CA MET A 143 26.61 6.47 -9.10
C MET A 143 25.79 5.46 -8.29
N THR A 144 25.00 4.65 -9.01
CA THR A 144 24.27 3.51 -8.41
C THR A 144 25.12 2.27 -8.48
N ILE A 145 25.40 1.66 -7.32
CA ILE A 145 26.24 0.47 -7.20
C ILE A 145 25.42 -0.67 -6.59
N THR A 146 25.38 -1.81 -7.26
CA THR A 146 24.86 -3.07 -6.70
C THR A 146 25.99 -4.09 -6.67
N VAL A 147 26.25 -4.67 -5.50
CA VAL A 147 27.29 -5.71 -5.31
C VAL A 147 26.62 -7.03 -5.03
N ILE A 148 26.86 -8.00 -5.91
CA ILE A 148 26.32 -9.35 -5.79
C ILE A 148 27.45 -10.27 -5.31
N PRO A 149 27.38 -10.77 -4.08
CA PRO A 149 28.37 -11.71 -3.56
C PRO A 149 28.11 -13.13 -4.09
N SER A 150 29.13 -13.99 -4.08
CA SER A 150 29.00 -15.42 -4.39
C SER A 150 28.21 -16.20 -3.33
N SER A 151 28.23 -15.75 -2.07
CA SER A 151 27.47 -16.32 -0.96
C SER A 151 26.99 -15.24 0.03
N ASP A 152 26.31 -15.64 1.09
CA ASP A 152 25.76 -14.71 2.07
C ASP A 152 26.85 -14.04 2.91
N ILE A 153 26.99 -12.72 2.76
CA ILE A 153 28.01 -11.91 3.46
C ILE A 153 27.75 -11.77 4.97
N ARG A 154 26.60 -12.23 5.49
CA ARG A 154 26.32 -12.24 6.93
C ARG A 154 27.22 -13.22 7.69
N ALA A 155 27.84 -14.18 7.00
CA ALA A 155 28.84 -15.09 7.56
C ALA A 155 30.24 -14.47 7.69
N GLY A 156 30.47 -13.27 7.12
CA GLY A 156 31.76 -12.59 7.08
C GLY A 156 32.10 -12.05 5.68
N HIS A 157 33.23 -11.34 5.58
CA HIS A 157 33.70 -10.71 4.33
C HIS A 157 34.48 -11.66 3.40
N GLU A 158 34.45 -12.97 3.67
CA GLU A 158 35.20 -13.97 2.89
C GLU A 158 34.56 -14.31 1.54
N SER A 159 33.25 -14.13 1.39
CA SER A 159 32.57 -14.36 0.11
C SER A 159 33.20 -13.51 -0.98
N GLU A 160 33.61 -14.13 -2.08
CA GLU A 160 34.06 -13.40 -3.26
C GLU A 160 32.93 -12.58 -3.88
N VAL A 161 33.28 -11.51 -4.59
CA VAL A 161 32.33 -10.74 -5.41
C VAL A 161 32.06 -11.49 -6.70
N LYS A 162 30.79 -11.83 -6.93
CA LYS A 162 30.35 -12.51 -8.16
C LYS A 162 30.14 -11.53 -9.32
N GLN A 163 29.58 -10.36 -9.02
CA GLN A 163 29.23 -9.34 -10.01
C GLN A 163 29.09 -7.98 -9.33
N ILE A 164 29.49 -6.91 -10.03
CA ILE A 164 29.15 -5.53 -9.64
C ILE A 164 28.36 -4.91 -10.78
N ILE A 165 27.28 -4.19 -10.46
CA ILE A 165 26.48 -3.44 -11.43
C ILE A 165 26.63 -1.96 -11.10
N ILE A 166 27.11 -1.16 -12.05
CA ILE A 166 27.26 0.30 -11.95
C ILE A 166 26.31 0.95 -12.96
N ASN A 167 25.39 1.80 -12.52
CA ASN A 167 24.45 2.53 -13.40
C ASN A 167 23.78 1.60 -14.45
N SER A 168 23.38 0.40 -14.03
CA SER A 168 22.82 -0.70 -14.85
C SER A 168 23.77 -1.43 -15.81
N ARG A 169 25.06 -1.12 -15.82
CA ARG A 169 26.09 -1.91 -16.52
C ARG A 169 26.70 -2.95 -15.57
N ALA A 170 26.60 -4.22 -15.95
CA ALA A 170 27.25 -5.31 -15.22
C ALA A 170 28.74 -5.41 -15.55
N ILE A 171 29.55 -5.63 -14.53
CA ILE A 171 30.96 -6.00 -14.61
C ILE A 171 31.06 -7.48 -14.23
N GLU A 172 31.58 -8.28 -15.16
CA GLU A 172 31.71 -9.73 -15.05
C GLU A 172 33.16 -10.16 -15.32
N GLY A 173 33.57 -11.30 -14.77
CA GLY A 173 34.93 -11.81 -14.90
C GLY A 173 35.38 -12.52 -13.63
N THR A 174 36.69 -12.66 -13.46
CA THR A 174 37.25 -13.07 -12.17
C THR A 174 37.06 -11.94 -11.15
N GLU A 175 37.06 -12.27 -9.85
CA GLU A 175 36.91 -11.24 -8.81
C GLU A 175 37.94 -10.11 -8.94
N GLU A 176 39.18 -10.43 -9.29
CA GLU A 176 40.25 -9.46 -9.50
C GLU A 176 39.95 -8.51 -10.67
N GLN A 177 39.47 -9.03 -11.80
CA GLN A 177 39.02 -8.22 -12.94
C GLN A 177 37.84 -7.33 -12.57
N ILE A 178 36.84 -7.89 -11.87
CA ILE A 178 35.65 -7.15 -11.43
C ILE A 178 36.04 -5.98 -10.52
N LEU A 179 36.87 -6.23 -9.50
CA LEU A 179 37.30 -5.21 -8.55
C LEU A 179 38.22 -4.17 -9.19
N GLY A 180 39.10 -4.58 -10.11
CA GLY A 180 39.97 -3.69 -10.88
C GLY A 180 39.20 -2.75 -11.80
N GLU A 181 38.26 -3.29 -12.60
CA GLU A 181 37.40 -2.49 -13.47
C GLU A 181 36.49 -1.57 -12.66
N PHE A 182 35.92 -2.06 -11.55
CA PHE A 182 35.15 -1.24 -10.62
C PHE A 182 35.97 -0.06 -10.08
N ALA A 183 37.16 -0.31 -9.55
CA ALA A 183 37.99 0.73 -8.96
C ALA A 183 38.41 1.78 -10.00
N LYS A 184 38.69 1.35 -11.24
CA LYS A 184 38.98 2.24 -12.37
C LYS A 184 37.76 3.10 -12.71
N ALA A 185 36.61 2.49 -12.94
CA ALA A 185 35.37 3.19 -13.29
C ALA A 185 34.95 4.18 -12.19
N PHE A 186 35.04 3.77 -10.92
CA PHE A 186 34.70 4.63 -9.78
C PHE A 186 35.57 5.89 -9.72
N ARG A 187 36.89 5.75 -9.91
CA ARG A 187 37.82 6.89 -9.92
C ARG A 187 37.62 7.80 -11.13
N GLN A 188 37.27 7.23 -12.29
CA GLN A 188 37.02 7.98 -13.51
C GLN A 188 35.75 8.83 -13.42
N GLU A 189 34.66 8.28 -12.85
CA GLU A 189 33.41 9.01 -12.70
C GLU A 189 33.47 10.08 -11.60
N ASP A 190 34.22 9.81 -10.52
CA ASP A 190 34.32 10.64 -9.31
C ASP A 190 32.94 11.07 -8.74
N PRO A 191 32.09 10.12 -8.31
CA PRO A 191 30.71 10.43 -7.95
C PRO A 191 30.57 11.22 -6.64
N ASP A 192 29.78 12.28 -6.62
CA ASP A 192 29.44 13.01 -5.39
C ASP A 192 28.51 12.16 -4.49
N ILE A 193 27.59 11.40 -5.10
CA ILE A 193 26.61 10.57 -4.40
C ILE A 193 26.75 9.10 -4.82
N ILE A 194 26.81 8.22 -3.83
CA ILE A 194 26.78 6.77 -3.98
C ILE A 194 25.41 6.26 -3.53
N LEU A 195 24.68 5.63 -4.45
CA LEU A 195 23.40 4.95 -4.19
C LEU A 195 23.64 3.45 -4.11
N MET A 196 23.34 2.84 -2.95
CA MET A 196 23.61 1.41 -2.73
C MET A 196 22.55 0.77 -1.85
N GLU A 197 21.96 -0.36 -2.28
CA GLU A 197 21.06 -1.13 -1.42
C GLU A 197 21.87 -1.85 -0.33
N TYR A 198 21.48 -1.67 0.94
CA TYR A 198 22.26 -2.13 2.10
C TYR A 198 23.68 -1.54 2.15
N GLY A 199 23.84 -0.30 1.68
CA GLY A 199 25.12 0.40 1.60
C GLY A 199 25.94 0.37 2.89
N PHE A 200 25.32 0.41 4.08
CA PHE A 200 26.05 0.39 5.34
C PHE A 200 26.73 -0.94 5.67
N SER A 201 26.28 -2.06 5.09
CA SER A 201 26.95 -3.36 5.21
C SER A 201 27.69 -3.77 3.94
N ARG A 202 27.22 -3.33 2.77
CA ARG A 202 27.80 -3.65 1.46
C ARG A 202 29.05 -2.85 1.12
N LEU A 203 29.12 -1.57 1.53
CA LEU A 203 30.30 -0.75 1.27
C LEU A 203 31.54 -1.26 2.02
N PRO A 204 31.48 -1.59 3.33
CA PRO A 204 32.61 -2.22 4.02
C PRO A 204 33.00 -3.58 3.45
N TYR A 205 32.00 -4.37 3.03
CA TYR A 205 32.27 -5.64 2.36
C TYR A 205 33.10 -5.42 1.10
N LEU A 206 32.68 -4.50 0.22
CA LEU A 206 33.43 -4.18 -0.99
C LEU A 206 34.82 -3.58 -0.68
N ALA A 207 34.93 -2.73 0.34
CA ALA A 207 36.21 -2.19 0.81
C ALA A 207 37.17 -3.30 1.22
N ALA A 208 36.71 -4.24 2.06
CA ALA A 208 37.52 -5.38 2.50
C ALA A 208 37.95 -6.29 1.34
N ARG A 209 37.12 -6.46 0.30
CA ARG A 209 37.48 -7.23 -0.90
C ARG A 209 38.54 -6.51 -1.74
N LEU A 210 38.44 -5.20 -1.89
CA LEU A 210 39.47 -4.38 -2.56
C LEU A 210 40.81 -4.46 -1.81
N GLU A 211 40.80 -4.31 -0.49
CA GLU A 211 41.98 -4.44 0.37
C GLU A 211 42.64 -5.82 0.25
N LYS A 212 41.83 -6.91 0.24
CA LYS A 212 42.34 -8.29 0.08
C LYS A 212 43.07 -8.52 -1.26
N ARG A 213 42.77 -7.72 -2.29
CA ARG A 213 43.45 -7.74 -3.59
C ARG A 213 44.49 -6.63 -3.74
N ASN A 214 44.87 -5.95 -2.65
CA ASN A 214 45.80 -4.81 -2.65
C ASN A 214 45.37 -3.66 -3.58
N ILE A 215 44.06 -3.50 -3.82
CA ILE A 215 43.51 -2.39 -4.60
C ILE A 215 43.16 -1.26 -3.64
N LYS A 216 43.71 -0.06 -3.88
CA LYS A 216 43.39 1.14 -3.09
C LYS A 216 41.89 1.45 -3.09
N VAL A 217 41.29 1.48 -1.90
CA VAL A 217 39.86 1.74 -1.65
C VAL A 217 39.50 3.18 -2.02
N PRO A 218 38.62 3.43 -3.01
CA PRO A 218 38.41 4.77 -3.57
C PRO A 218 37.20 5.53 -2.97
N PHE A 219 36.59 5.05 -1.88
CA PHE A 219 35.29 5.56 -1.42
C PHE A 219 35.33 6.92 -0.73
N HIS A 220 36.36 7.20 0.07
CA HIS A 220 36.61 8.56 0.54
C HIS A 220 37.26 9.39 -0.57
N ARG A 221 36.87 10.67 -0.70
CA ARG A 221 37.50 11.57 -1.68
C ARG A 221 38.79 12.18 -1.16
N TRP A 222 38.83 12.56 0.12
CA TRP A 222 39.94 13.35 0.67
C TRP A 222 40.75 12.68 1.79
N ASP A 223 40.11 11.87 2.63
CA ASP A 223 40.77 11.31 3.81
C ASP A 223 40.87 9.78 3.66
N GLU A 224 42.08 9.22 3.71
CA GLU A 224 42.34 7.78 3.57
C GLU A 224 42.01 7.01 4.87
N GLU A 225 40.76 7.12 5.31
CA GLU A 225 40.26 6.43 6.50
C GLU A 225 39.74 5.02 6.15
N PRO A 226 39.98 4.01 7.00
CA PRO A 226 39.50 2.66 6.77
C PRO A 226 37.97 2.58 6.94
N ILE A 227 37.28 1.98 5.98
CA ILE A 227 35.82 1.78 6.03
C ILE A 227 35.51 0.45 6.73
N ARG A 228 35.16 0.54 8.01
CA ARG A 228 34.90 -0.63 8.86
C ARG A 228 33.41 -0.83 9.11
N TYR A 229 32.96 -2.09 8.99
CA TYR A 229 31.62 -2.47 9.40
C TYR A 229 31.52 -2.52 10.93
N LYS A 230 30.65 -1.70 11.51
CA LYS A 230 30.43 -1.65 12.97
C LYS A 230 29.27 -2.55 13.42
N GLY A 231 28.67 -3.33 12.52
CA GLY A 231 27.44 -4.06 12.78
C GLY A 231 26.21 -3.15 12.79
N GLY A 232 25.22 -3.55 13.58
CA GLY A 232 23.96 -2.84 13.73
C GLY A 232 23.32 -3.17 15.06
N ARG A 233 22.15 -2.59 15.32
CA ARG A 233 21.40 -2.81 16.56
C ARG A 233 19.96 -3.22 16.31
N ALA A 234 19.44 -4.05 17.20
CA ALA A 234 18.02 -4.35 17.31
C ALA A 234 17.34 -3.33 18.25
N TYR A 235 16.14 -2.88 17.90
CA TYR A 235 15.33 -2.01 18.75
C TYR A 235 13.84 -2.33 18.61
N TYR A 236 13.07 -2.09 19.67
CA TYR A 236 11.63 -2.31 19.69
C TYR A 236 10.87 -1.03 19.32
N THR A 237 9.91 -1.11 18.41
CA THR A 237 9.07 0.03 18.01
C THR A 237 7.71 -0.46 17.50
N TYR A 238 6.62 0.14 17.98
CA TYR A 238 5.23 -0.18 17.58
C TYR A 238 4.93 -1.70 17.55
N GLY A 239 5.17 -2.40 18.67
CA GLY A 239 4.89 -3.83 18.75
C GLY A 239 5.93 -4.74 18.07
N THR A 240 6.94 -4.18 17.39
CA THR A 240 7.82 -4.92 16.48
C THR A 240 9.29 -4.63 16.75
N VAL A 241 10.13 -5.67 16.75
CA VAL A 241 11.59 -5.49 16.77
C VAL A 241 12.08 -5.18 15.36
N ARG A 242 12.97 -4.20 15.20
CA ARG A 242 13.64 -3.82 13.95
C ARG A 242 15.15 -3.89 14.11
N TYR A 243 15.85 -4.17 13.02
CA TYR A 243 17.30 -4.12 12.94
C TYR A 243 17.73 -2.98 12.03
N GLN A 244 18.80 -2.30 12.39
CA GLN A 244 19.38 -1.22 11.59
C GLN A 244 20.91 -1.26 11.73
N ASP A 245 21.59 -1.26 10.59
CA ASP A 245 23.05 -1.12 10.51
C ASP A 245 23.48 0.27 11.00
N TYR A 246 24.65 0.33 11.62
CA TYR A 246 25.25 1.62 11.95
C TYR A 246 25.66 2.34 10.67
N ALA A 247 25.26 3.61 10.58
CA ALA A 247 25.54 4.43 9.41
C ALA A 247 27.04 4.57 9.15
N ILE A 248 27.41 4.57 7.88
CA ILE A 248 28.74 4.91 7.39
C ILE A 248 28.68 6.31 6.80
N LYS A 249 29.64 7.15 7.18
CA LYS A 249 29.82 8.48 6.63
C LYS A 249 31.08 8.50 5.77
N LEU A 250 30.99 9.11 4.60
CA LEU A 250 32.11 9.31 3.70
C LEU A 250 32.57 10.76 3.74
N HIS A 251 33.88 10.98 3.79
CA HIS A 251 34.49 12.29 3.65
C HIS A 251 34.61 12.69 2.17
N GLY A 252 33.98 13.80 1.81
CA GLY A 252 33.94 14.34 0.44
C GLY A 252 33.11 13.53 -0.55
N ARG A 253 32.23 12.63 -0.07
CA ARG A 253 31.18 11.94 -0.84
C ARG A 253 29.96 11.68 0.04
N LEU A 254 28.81 11.41 -0.56
CA LEU A 254 27.55 11.15 0.14
C LEU A 254 27.10 9.71 -0.11
N LEU A 255 26.98 8.91 0.95
CA LEU A 255 26.39 7.57 0.86
C LEU A 255 24.88 7.62 1.14
N VAL A 256 24.08 7.10 0.20
CA VAL A 256 22.65 6.86 0.37
C VAL A 256 22.40 5.35 0.32
N ASP A 257 22.15 4.78 1.50
CA ASP A 257 21.67 3.41 1.61
C ASP A 257 20.17 3.36 1.26
N THR A 258 19.85 2.84 0.08
CA THR A 258 18.47 2.79 -0.45
C THR A 258 17.57 1.79 0.27
N SER A 259 18.13 0.98 1.18
CA SER A 259 17.36 0.07 2.04
C SER A 259 16.86 0.73 3.34
N THR A 260 17.38 1.92 3.67
CA THR A 260 16.95 2.69 4.86
C THR A 260 15.54 3.25 4.70
N MET A 261 14.93 3.71 5.81
CA MET A 261 13.59 4.30 5.75
C MET A 261 13.53 5.56 4.87
N VAL A 262 14.53 6.43 4.93
CA VAL A 262 14.57 7.63 4.09
C VAL A 262 14.99 7.26 2.68
N GLY A 263 16.06 6.47 2.51
CA GLY A 263 16.57 6.10 1.19
C GLY A 263 15.62 5.26 0.33
N SER A 264 14.68 4.52 0.93
CA SER A 264 13.67 3.74 0.18
C SER A 264 12.43 4.55 -0.22
N GLU A 265 12.17 5.68 0.44
CA GLU A 265 10.94 6.48 0.27
C GLU A 265 11.21 7.86 -0.33
N CYS A 266 12.47 8.31 -0.36
CA CYS A 266 12.89 9.62 -0.88
C CYS A 266 13.91 9.47 -2.00
N ASN A 267 13.75 10.27 -3.04
CA ASN A 267 14.83 10.51 -3.99
C ASN A 267 15.82 11.56 -3.43
N ILE A 268 16.89 11.83 -4.18
CA ILE A 268 17.94 12.78 -3.77
C ILE A 268 17.37 14.19 -3.54
N GLU A 269 16.47 14.65 -4.42
CA GLU A 269 15.90 16.00 -4.34
C GLU A 269 15.06 16.18 -3.07
N ALA A 270 14.31 15.16 -2.67
CA ALA A 270 13.60 15.14 -1.41
C ALA A 270 14.56 15.11 -0.20
N ILE A 271 15.67 14.39 -0.27
CA ILE A 271 16.68 14.40 0.81
C ILE A 271 17.34 15.78 0.94
N ILE A 272 17.71 16.41 -0.19
CA ILE A 272 18.23 17.79 -0.24
C ILE A 272 17.26 18.75 0.46
N GLU A 273 15.97 18.69 0.09
CA GLU A 273 14.93 19.51 0.68
C GLU A 273 14.84 19.33 2.21
N LEU A 274 14.93 18.08 2.68
CA LEU A 274 14.94 17.78 4.10
C LEU A 274 16.19 18.32 4.81
N CYS A 275 17.35 18.32 4.16
CA CYS A 275 18.59 18.90 4.71
C CYS A 275 18.46 20.42 4.86
N GLN A 276 17.97 21.11 3.83
CA GLN A 276 17.77 22.55 3.84
C GLN A 276 16.82 22.99 4.96
N LEU A 277 15.67 22.31 5.08
CA LEU A 277 14.66 22.65 6.08
C LEU A 277 15.11 22.30 7.50
N SER A 278 15.70 21.11 7.70
CA SER A 278 16.12 20.69 9.04
C SER A 278 17.46 21.25 9.50
N GLY A 279 18.30 21.69 8.57
CA GLY A 279 19.71 22.01 8.81
C GLY A 279 20.56 20.78 9.12
N ALA A 280 20.01 19.56 9.01
CA ALA A 280 20.74 18.33 9.27
C ALA A 280 21.65 17.91 8.11
N LEU A 281 22.78 17.30 8.43
CA LEU A 281 23.74 16.76 7.46
C LEU A 281 23.11 15.72 6.54
N PHE A 282 23.49 15.73 5.26
CA PHE A 282 22.88 14.87 4.25
C PHE A 282 22.97 13.39 4.58
N GLN A 283 24.17 12.92 4.93
CA GLN A 283 24.39 11.53 5.31
C GLN A 283 23.65 11.16 6.61
N THR A 284 23.35 12.14 7.46
CA THR A 284 22.55 11.92 8.68
C THR A 284 21.06 11.81 8.35
N VAL A 285 20.54 12.64 7.43
CA VAL A 285 19.15 12.54 6.95
C VAL A 285 18.94 11.21 6.24
N ALA A 286 19.82 10.85 5.31
CA ALA A 286 19.72 9.60 4.54
C ALA A 286 19.79 8.35 5.44
N ALA A 287 20.57 8.37 6.52
CA ALA A 287 20.78 7.20 7.37
C ALA A 287 19.74 6.96 8.47
N ARG A 288 18.96 7.98 8.86
CA ARG A 288 18.09 7.94 10.05
C ARG A 288 16.62 7.77 9.67
N SER A 289 15.74 7.84 10.67
CA SER A 289 14.29 7.82 10.47
C SER A 289 13.77 9.23 10.16
N PHE A 290 12.62 9.32 9.50
CA PHE A 290 11.92 10.60 9.30
C PHE A 290 11.66 11.38 10.59
N GLY A 291 11.40 10.69 11.71
CA GLY A 291 11.25 11.37 12.99
C GLY A 291 12.57 11.85 13.62
N ALA A 292 13.72 11.29 13.23
CA ALA A 292 15.01 11.88 13.58
C ALA A 292 15.25 13.20 12.83
N VAL A 293 14.77 13.31 11.58
CA VAL A 293 14.75 14.60 10.84
C VAL A 293 13.86 15.59 11.56
N PHE A 294 12.67 15.17 12.02
CA PHE A 294 11.79 16.03 12.82
C PHE A 294 12.45 16.50 14.13
N GLN A 295 13.13 15.60 14.85
CA GLN A 295 13.90 15.96 16.03
C GLN A 295 15.04 16.93 15.74
N ALA A 296 15.70 16.81 14.58
CA ALA A 296 16.72 17.76 14.15
C ALA A 296 16.15 19.18 13.99
N MET A 297 14.93 19.31 13.46
CA MET A 297 14.23 20.61 13.37
C MET A 297 13.95 21.23 14.74
N LEU A 298 13.46 20.42 15.69
CA LEU A 298 13.25 20.87 17.06
C LEU A 298 14.57 21.32 17.71
N VAL A 299 15.64 20.56 17.52
CA VAL A 299 16.97 20.91 18.03
C VAL A 299 17.45 22.23 17.42
N ARG A 300 17.23 22.46 16.12
CA ARG A 300 17.57 23.72 15.46
C ARG A 300 16.86 24.91 16.11
N GLU A 301 15.57 24.78 16.41
CA GLU A 301 14.80 25.81 17.13
C GLU A 301 15.35 26.06 18.55
N LEU A 302 15.70 25.00 19.29
CA LEU A 302 16.31 25.14 20.62
C LEU A 302 17.66 25.88 20.57
N VAL A 303 18.51 25.57 19.58
CA VAL A 303 19.81 26.25 19.38
C VAL A 303 19.59 27.71 19.01
N ARG A 304 18.65 28.00 18.12
CA ARG A 304 18.33 29.35 17.66
C ARG A 304 17.94 30.27 18.81
N ASP A 305 17.14 29.76 19.75
CA ASP A 305 16.70 30.51 20.94
C ASP A 305 17.73 30.47 22.09
N GLY A 306 18.86 29.78 21.91
CA GLY A 306 19.92 29.68 22.92
C GLY A 306 19.56 28.82 24.14
N PHE A 307 18.53 27.97 24.04
CA PHE A 307 18.11 27.09 25.12
C PHE A 307 19.07 25.91 25.33
N LEU A 308 19.12 25.43 26.58
CA LEU A 308 19.74 24.15 26.91
C LEU A 308 18.98 23.02 26.22
N ILE A 309 19.69 22.13 25.52
CA ILE A 309 19.09 21.01 24.80
C ILE A 309 19.12 19.78 25.72
N PRO A 310 17.95 19.29 26.19
CA PRO A 310 17.92 18.14 27.10
C PRO A 310 18.50 16.89 26.44
N TYR A 311 19.47 16.22 27.09
CA TYR A 311 19.98 14.95 26.58
C TYR A 311 19.01 13.81 26.88
N LYS A 312 18.79 13.51 28.17
CA LYS A 312 17.92 12.42 28.64
C LYS A 312 16.72 12.87 29.46
N GLU A 313 16.74 14.08 29.98
CA GLU A 313 15.59 14.68 30.65
C GLU A 313 14.38 14.75 29.72
N LYS A 314 13.20 14.56 30.29
CA LYS A 314 11.93 14.55 29.57
C LYS A 314 10.94 15.50 30.22
N PRO A 315 10.00 16.06 29.45
CA PRO A 315 8.87 16.78 30.02
C PRO A 315 8.17 15.92 31.07
N VAL A 316 7.80 16.54 32.18
CA VAL A 316 7.11 15.87 33.28
C VAL A 316 5.60 15.95 33.02
N GLU A 317 4.92 14.79 33.07
CA GLU A 317 3.46 14.74 33.02
C GLU A 317 2.89 14.93 34.43
N GLU A 318 1.86 15.76 34.57
CA GLU A 318 1.04 15.71 35.77
C GLU A 318 0.15 14.45 35.72
N PRO A 319 -0.08 13.78 36.87
CA PRO A 319 -0.85 12.56 36.93
C PRO A 319 -2.31 12.79 36.46
N LEU A 320 -2.87 11.78 35.80
CA LEU A 320 -4.30 11.70 35.47
C LEU A 320 -4.93 10.55 36.26
N SER A 321 -6.20 10.70 36.63
CA SER A 321 -6.97 9.57 37.16
C SER A 321 -7.14 8.48 36.08
N MET A 322 -7.40 7.24 36.50
CA MET A 322 -7.64 6.13 35.57
C MET A 322 -8.79 6.43 34.59
N PHE A 323 -9.87 7.05 35.08
CA PHE A 323 -11.03 7.41 34.26
C PHE A 323 -10.69 8.48 33.22
N GLU A 324 -9.93 9.51 33.61
CA GLU A 324 -9.45 10.53 32.67
C GLU A 324 -8.53 9.94 31.61
N LEU A 325 -7.63 9.04 32.00
CA LEU A 325 -6.73 8.36 31.07
C LEU A 325 -7.51 7.54 30.03
N MET A 326 -8.49 6.72 30.47
CA MET A 326 -9.35 5.93 29.57
C MET A 326 -10.20 6.79 28.62
N LYS A 327 -10.61 7.98 29.07
CA LYS A 327 -11.35 8.95 28.24
C LYS A 327 -10.44 9.68 27.25
N SER A 328 -9.24 10.05 27.69
CA SER A 328 -8.36 10.98 26.97
C SER A 328 -7.39 10.30 26.01
N ASP A 329 -6.88 9.12 26.36
CA ASP A 329 -5.92 8.38 25.54
C ASP A 329 -6.60 7.63 24.39
N ARG A 330 -7.12 8.43 23.45
CA ARG A 330 -7.82 7.97 22.25
C ARG A 330 -7.17 8.58 21.01
N TYR A 331 -7.10 7.81 19.94
CA TYR A 331 -6.61 8.24 18.63
C TYR A 331 -7.68 9.11 17.91
N ALA A 332 -7.40 9.50 16.66
CA ALA A 332 -8.39 10.12 15.78
C ALA A 332 -9.60 9.19 15.56
N HIS A 333 -10.73 9.79 15.18
CA HIS A 333 -11.97 9.03 15.00
C HIS A 333 -11.87 8.13 13.77
N THR A 334 -12.53 6.97 13.82
CA THR A 334 -12.68 6.08 12.67
C THR A 334 -14.10 5.57 12.68
N PHE A 335 -14.84 5.90 11.63
CA PHE A 335 -16.19 5.39 11.38
C PHE A 335 -16.07 4.02 10.74
N ASP A 336 -16.83 3.04 11.23
CA ASP A 336 -16.82 1.70 10.66
C ASP A 336 -17.23 1.74 9.18
N PRO A 337 -16.48 1.09 8.27
CA PRO A 337 -16.86 1.03 6.87
C PRO A 337 -18.14 0.22 6.68
N LYS A 338 -19.04 0.70 5.82
CA LYS A 338 -20.15 -0.12 5.30
C LYS A 338 -19.56 -1.27 4.47
N ILE A 339 -19.62 -2.50 4.97
CA ILE A 339 -19.03 -3.68 4.32
C ILE A 339 -19.71 -3.94 2.96
N GLY A 340 -18.93 -4.38 1.98
CA GLY A 340 -19.44 -4.80 0.67
C GLY A 340 -19.11 -3.84 -0.47
N PHE A 341 -19.79 -4.04 -1.60
CA PHE A 341 -19.55 -3.35 -2.86
C PHE A 341 -20.35 -2.03 -2.96
N HIS A 342 -19.66 -0.92 -3.20
CA HIS A 342 -20.24 0.42 -3.33
C HIS A 342 -19.80 1.07 -4.63
N LYS A 343 -20.76 1.55 -5.42
CA LYS A 343 -20.49 2.37 -6.62
C LYS A 343 -20.49 3.85 -6.31
N ASP A 344 -19.75 4.61 -7.10
CA ASP A 344 -19.77 6.08 -7.15
C ASP A 344 -19.51 6.70 -5.77
N VAL A 345 -18.40 6.30 -5.16
CA VAL A 345 -17.95 6.79 -3.85
C VAL A 345 -16.83 7.80 -4.08
N ALA A 346 -16.94 9.00 -3.53
CA ALA A 346 -15.86 9.98 -3.53
C ALA A 346 -14.97 9.82 -2.30
N GLU A 347 -13.67 9.99 -2.48
CA GLU A 347 -12.70 10.08 -1.38
C GLU A 347 -12.22 11.53 -1.23
N VAL A 348 -12.40 12.04 -0.02
CA VAL A 348 -12.01 13.38 0.41
C VAL A 348 -10.99 13.23 1.54
N ASP A 349 -9.82 13.84 1.41
CA ASP A 349 -8.67 13.66 2.32
C ASP A 349 -8.14 15.01 2.81
N PHE A 350 -7.90 15.14 4.11
CA PHE A 350 -7.28 16.33 4.68
C PHE A 350 -5.78 16.37 4.40
N CYS A 351 -5.29 17.45 3.81
CA CYS A 351 -3.87 17.62 3.54
C CYS A 351 -3.10 17.88 4.83
N SER A 352 -2.42 16.87 5.36
CA SER A 352 -1.58 17.03 6.57
C SER A 352 -2.38 17.52 7.78
N MET A 353 -3.56 16.93 8.03
CA MET A 353 -4.46 17.29 9.14
C MET A 353 -3.71 17.43 10.47
N PHE A 354 -2.96 16.40 10.87
CA PHE A 354 -2.24 16.40 12.15
C PHE A 354 -1.19 17.52 12.25
N PRO A 355 -0.21 17.66 11.34
CA PRO A 355 0.71 18.79 11.38
C PRO A 355 0.03 20.16 11.39
N TRP A 356 -1.05 20.32 10.63
CA TRP A 356 -1.82 21.56 10.62
C TRP A 356 -2.43 21.83 12.00
N LEU A 357 -3.02 20.82 12.65
CA LEU A 357 -3.57 20.92 14.00
C LEU A 357 -2.46 21.22 15.02
N ILE A 358 -1.29 20.58 14.92
CA ILE A 358 -0.14 20.88 15.79
C ILE A 358 0.22 22.36 15.71
N TYR A 359 0.36 22.88 14.49
CA TYR A 359 0.73 24.27 14.29
C TYR A 359 -0.36 25.23 14.78
N ASN A 360 -1.60 25.07 14.33
CA ASN A 360 -2.67 26.04 14.57
C ASN A 360 -3.18 26.01 16.01
N ARG A 361 -3.35 24.81 16.60
CA ARG A 361 -3.71 24.64 18.02
C ARG A 361 -2.50 24.72 18.97
N ASN A 362 -1.33 25.13 18.45
CA ASN A 362 -0.10 25.40 19.19
C ASN A 362 0.38 24.25 20.09
N ILE A 363 0.26 23.01 19.63
CA ILE A 363 0.48 21.81 20.45
C ILE A 363 1.99 21.56 20.61
N SER A 364 2.51 21.74 21.80
CA SER A 364 3.88 21.41 22.18
C SER A 364 3.96 21.04 23.66
N ALA A 365 5.05 20.41 24.09
CA ALA A 365 5.19 20.04 25.50
C ALA A 365 5.16 21.28 26.40
N GLU A 366 5.95 22.31 26.06
CA GLU A 366 6.04 23.55 26.82
C GLU A 366 4.74 24.36 26.81
N THR A 367 4.02 24.40 25.69
CA THR A 367 2.76 25.17 25.61
C THR A 367 1.65 24.54 26.46
N ILE A 368 1.74 23.23 26.72
CA ILE A 368 0.85 22.51 27.64
C ILE A 368 1.27 22.73 29.09
N THR A 369 2.57 22.67 29.38
CA THR A 369 3.11 22.70 30.75
C THR A 369 3.41 24.10 31.29
N TRP A 370 3.38 25.17 30.49
CA TRP A 370 3.55 26.54 30.96
C TRP A 370 2.56 26.86 32.08
N ARG A 371 3.05 27.46 33.17
CA ARG A 371 2.20 27.73 34.34
C ARG A 371 1.39 29.02 34.21
N CYS A 372 1.83 29.93 33.36
CA CYS A 372 1.20 31.22 33.15
C CYS A 372 0.54 31.29 31.77
N GLY A 373 -0.32 32.30 31.64
CA GLY A 373 -0.90 32.70 30.37
C GLY A 373 -2.28 32.14 30.05
N TYR A 374 -2.92 32.73 29.05
CA TYR A 374 -4.19 32.26 28.51
C TYR A 374 -4.03 30.87 27.89
N LYS A 375 -4.89 29.94 28.31
CA LYS A 375 -4.93 28.58 27.78
C LYS A 375 -6.31 28.22 27.25
N GLU A 376 -6.33 27.67 26.04
CA GLU A 376 -7.52 27.04 25.46
C GLU A 376 -7.68 25.64 26.05
N LYS A 377 -8.91 25.27 26.45
CA LYS A 377 -9.23 23.92 26.89
C LYS A 377 -9.34 23.00 25.68
N VAL A 378 -8.67 21.86 25.74
CA VAL A 378 -8.78 20.84 24.69
C VAL A 378 -10.16 20.14 24.81
N PRO A 379 -10.88 19.93 23.69
CA PRO A 379 -12.19 19.29 23.69
C PRO A 379 -12.23 17.94 24.41
N GLY A 380 -13.10 17.85 25.43
CA GLY A 380 -13.46 16.60 26.09
C GLY A 380 -12.41 15.94 27.00
N ILE A 381 -11.24 16.57 27.23
CA ILE A 381 -10.14 16.03 28.03
C ILE A 381 -9.54 17.08 28.99
N PRO A 382 -8.90 16.68 30.11
CA PRO A 382 -8.30 17.61 31.09
C PRO A 382 -6.91 18.09 30.62
N VAL A 383 -6.83 18.66 29.42
CA VAL A 383 -5.61 19.25 28.85
C VAL A 383 -5.94 20.66 28.40
N SER A 384 -4.99 21.58 28.55
CA SER A 384 -5.10 22.93 28.03
C SER A 384 -3.81 23.34 27.35
N VAL A 385 -3.90 24.15 26.31
CA VAL A 385 -2.76 24.57 25.49
C VAL A 385 -2.69 26.09 25.51
N SER A 386 -1.53 26.65 25.85
CA SER A 386 -1.30 28.10 25.75
C SER A 386 -1.26 28.54 24.29
N LEU A 387 -1.89 29.68 23.99
CA LEU A 387 -1.90 30.29 22.66
C LEU A 387 -1.12 31.62 22.60
N GLU A 388 -0.53 32.06 23.71
CA GLU A 388 0.12 33.38 23.81
C GLU A 388 1.35 33.49 22.89
N GLU A 389 2.16 32.45 22.85
CA GLU A 389 3.35 32.38 22.01
C GLU A 389 3.44 31.05 21.28
N LYS A 390 3.95 31.08 20.03
CA LYS A 390 4.14 29.85 19.25
C LYS A 390 5.23 28.96 19.86
N GLY A 391 4.84 27.73 20.17
CA GLY A 391 5.72 26.69 20.71
C GLY A 391 6.78 26.22 19.71
N LEU A 392 7.83 25.59 20.25
CA LEU A 392 8.98 25.04 19.55
C LEU A 392 8.58 24.00 18.50
N ILE A 393 7.68 23.07 18.84
CA ILE A 393 7.19 22.04 17.91
C ILE A 393 6.39 22.67 16.74
N PRO A 394 5.39 23.55 16.98
CA PRO A 394 4.73 24.32 15.94
C PRO A 394 5.71 25.05 15.00
N ARG A 395 6.71 25.75 15.55
CA ARG A 395 7.72 26.46 14.74
C ARG A 395 8.56 25.50 13.91
N ALA A 396 8.99 24.37 14.48
CA ALA A 396 9.73 23.34 13.77
C ALA A 396 8.92 22.69 12.63
N ILE A 397 7.60 22.54 12.78
CA ILE A 397 6.73 21.95 11.75
C ILE A 397 6.43 22.91 10.60
N LYS A 398 6.28 24.21 10.88
CA LYS A 398 5.75 25.20 9.93
C LYS A 398 6.48 25.20 8.58
N PRO A 399 7.83 25.20 8.50
CA PRO A 399 8.53 25.18 7.21
C PRO A 399 8.22 23.94 6.37
N LEU A 400 8.12 22.75 6.98
CA LEU A 400 7.75 21.52 6.27
C LEU A 400 6.32 21.59 5.74
N LEU A 401 5.39 22.10 6.57
CA LEU A 401 3.97 22.21 6.22
C LEU A 401 3.77 23.17 5.06
N ASP A 402 4.35 24.37 5.14
CA ASP A 402 4.24 25.39 4.09
C ASP A 402 4.80 24.91 2.77
N ARG A 403 6.00 24.31 2.81
CA ARG A 403 6.66 23.81 1.62
C ARG A 403 5.87 22.68 0.96
N ARG A 404 5.30 21.77 1.76
CA ARG A 404 4.42 20.72 1.24
C ARG A 404 3.13 21.27 0.63
N ILE A 405 2.49 22.25 1.27
CA ILE A 405 1.29 22.92 0.72
C ILE A 405 1.64 23.61 -0.60
N HIS A 406 2.76 24.34 -0.65
CA HIS A 406 3.23 24.98 -1.87
C HIS A 406 3.43 23.98 -3.02
N TYR A 407 4.10 22.84 -2.77
CA TYR A 407 4.30 21.81 -3.79
C TYR A 407 3.00 21.11 -4.22
N LYS A 408 2.05 20.93 -3.29
CA LYS A 408 0.72 20.41 -3.65
C LYS A 408 -0.07 21.38 -4.54
N ARG A 409 0.03 22.69 -4.29
CA ARG A 409 -0.61 23.74 -5.10
C ARG A 409 0.07 23.95 -6.45
N ASN A 410 1.36 23.64 -6.56
CA ASN A 410 2.16 23.79 -7.79
C ASN A 410 2.72 22.42 -8.25
N PRO A 411 1.87 21.51 -8.76
CA PRO A 411 2.29 20.15 -9.07
C PRO A 411 3.21 20.09 -10.30
N SER A 412 4.46 19.68 -10.09
CA SER A 412 5.41 19.25 -11.12
C SER A 412 5.95 17.85 -10.76
N ALA A 413 6.62 17.15 -11.68
CA ALA A 413 7.25 15.86 -11.35
C ALA A 413 8.20 15.98 -10.14
N LEU A 414 9.07 16.99 -10.18
CA LEU A 414 10.00 17.31 -9.09
C LEU A 414 9.28 17.68 -7.78
N ASN A 415 8.26 18.53 -7.84
CA ASN A 415 7.53 18.95 -6.64
C ASN A 415 6.76 17.79 -6.01
N LYS A 416 6.25 16.84 -6.81
CA LYS A 416 5.63 15.61 -6.30
C LYS A 416 6.64 14.75 -5.54
N GLU A 417 7.85 14.60 -6.06
CA GLU A 417 8.93 13.86 -5.40
C GLU A 417 9.36 14.52 -4.09
N LYS A 418 9.60 15.84 -4.10
CA LYS A 418 9.92 16.61 -2.89
C LYS A 418 8.82 16.53 -1.84
N ALA A 419 7.55 16.70 -2.24
CA ALA A 419 6.40 16.61 -1.36
C ALA A 419 6.24 15.22 -0.72
N ALA A 420 6.68 14.15 -1.39
CA ALA A 420 6.65 12.79 -0.84
C ALA A 420 7.58 12.64 0.38
N GLY A 421 8.79 13.20 0.33
CA GLY A 421 9.70 13.21 1.48
C GLY A 421 9.17 14.02 2.66
N LEU A 422 8.66 15.22 2.39
CA LEU A 422 8.05 16.09 3.41
C LEU A 422 6.84 15.41 4.08
N LYS A 423 6.02 14.72 3.30
CA LYS A 423 4.86 13.96 3.81
C LYS A 423 5.28 13.01 4.92
N TRP A 424 6.36 12.26 4.75
CA TRP A 424 6.77 11.25 5.72
C TRP A 424 7.23 11.86 7.05
N VAL A 425 7.98 12.97 7.03
CA VAL A 425 8.36 13.69 8.26
C VAL A 425 7.13 14.24 8.98
N LEU A 426 6.21 14.86 8.23
CA LEU A 426 4.96 15.39 8.75
C LEU A 426 4.05 14.29 9.34
N VAL A 427 3.93 13.13 8.68
CA VAL A 427 3.19 11.98 9.22
C VAL A 427 3.81 11.45 10.52
N CYS A 428 5.14 11.41 10.61
CA CYS A 428 5.83 10.99 11.83
C CYS A 428 5.63 11.96 13.00
N SER A 429 5.42 13.26 12.74
CA SER A 429 5.25 14.26 13.81
C SER A 429 4.15 13.91 14.81
N TYR A 430 3.03 13.36 14.33
CA TYR A 430 1.91 12.90 15.15
C TYR A 430 2.35 11.90 16.23
N GLY A 431 2.96 10.78 15.82
CA GLY A 431 3.39 9.73 16.76
C GLY A 431 4.54 10.18 17.65
N TYR A 432 5.39 11.10 17.18
CA TYR A 432 6.54 11.60 17.94
C TYR A 432 6.15 12.46 19.13
N LEU A 433 4.96 13.07 19.13
CA LEU A 433 4.46 13.81 20.29
C LEU A 433 4.36 12.94 21.55
N ARG A 434 4.14 11.62 21.45
CA ARG A 434 4.16 10.68 22.59
C ARG A 434 5.47 9.91 22.72
N PHE A 435 6.34 9.97 21.72
CA PHE A 435 7.52 9.13 21.68
C PHE A 435 8.51 9.54 22.78
N ARG A 436 8.77 8.63 23.73
CA ARG A 436 9.57 8.93 24.92
C ARG A 436 10.97 9.43 24.59
N GLU A 437 11.59 8.92 23.52
CA GLU A 437 12.93 9.31 23.13
C GLU A 437 12.97 10.67 22.40
N PHE A 438 11.83 11.17 21.90
CA PHE A 438 11.72 12.56 21.41
C PHE A 438 11.99 13.54 22.56
N LYS A 439 12.71 14.64 22.29
CA LYS A 439 13.14 15.57 23.35
C LYS A 439 11.96 16.23 24.07
N LEU A 440 10.92 16.59 23.32
CA LEU A 440 9.67 17.16 23.84
C LEU A 440 8.49 16.20 23.67
N GLY A 441 8.74 14.89 23.79
CA GLY A 441 7.70 13.88 23.81
C GLY A 441 6.90 13.97 25.11
N LEU A 442 5.60 14.21 25.01
CA LEU A 442 4.63 14.33 26.09
C LEU A 442 3.30 13.69 25.67
N GLY A 443 2.83 12.68 26.40
CA GLY A 443 1.58 11.97 26.13
C GLY A 443 0.37 12.90 26.03
N ARG A 444 0.32 13.96 26.84
CA ARG A 444 -0.72 15.01 26.77
C ARG A 444 -0.75 15.74 25.43
N SER A 445 0.39 15.97 24.79
CA SER A 445 0.44 16.53 23.43
C SER A 445 -0.24 15.62 22.41
N HIS A 446 -0.03 14.30 22.52
CA HIS A 446 -0.68 13.31 21.67
C HIS A 446 -2.18 13.17 21.96
N MET A 447 -2.60 13.26 23.22
CA MET A 447 -4.02 13.28 23.57
C MET A 447 -4.71 14.54 23.02
N ALA A 448 -4.03 15.69 23.10
CA ALA A 448 -4.56 16.96 22.61
C ALA A 448 -4.83 16.94 21.11
N ILE A 449 -3.83 16.54 20.32
CA ILE A 449 -4.00 16.44 18.86
C ILE A 449 -5.05 15.38 18.48
N GLY A 450 -5.14 14.28 19.23
CA GLY A 450 -6.16 13.25 19.02
C GLY A 450 -7.58 13.78 19.26
N ALA A 451 -7.78 14.62 20.28
CA ALA A 451 -9.06 15.25 20.56
C ALA A 451 -9.48 16.22 19.45
N TYR A 452 -8.62 17.15 19.05
CA TYR A 452 -8.92 18.07 17.95
C TYR A 452 -9.16 17.35 16.62
N ALA A 453 -8.42 16.27 16.34
CA ALA A 453 -8.63 15.46 15.14
C ALA A 453 -9.99 14.75 15.14
N ARG A 454 -10.46 14.27 16.31
CA ARG A 454 -11.79 13.66 16.44
C ARG A 454 -12.90 14.67 16.17
N GLU A 455 -12.82 15.83 16.79
CA GLU A 455 -13.78 16.93 16.60
C GLU A 455 -13.84 17.32 15.11
N THR A 456 -12.68 17.59 14.49
CA THR A 456 -12.59 17.93 13.07
C THR A 456 -13.29 16.90 12.17
N ILE A 457 -13.04 15.61 12.38
CA ILE A 457 -13.62 14.53 11.56
C ILE A 457 -15.12 14.35 11.81
N ILE A 458 -15.59 14.54 13.04
CA ILE A 458 -17.02 14.48 13.39
C ILE A 458 -17.77 15.65 12.76
N ASP A 459 -17.25 16.87 12.86
CA ASP A 459 -17.85 18.05 12.24
C ASP A 459 -17.88 17.94 10.71
N SER A 460 -16.81 17.40 10.12
CA SER A 460 -16.74 17.13 8.68
C SER A 460 -17.77 16.12 8.22
N PHE A 461 -18.08 15.13 9.06
CA PHE A 461 -19.15 14.17 8.80
C PHE A 461 -20.52 14.84 8.87
N HIS A 462 -20.80 15.66 9.89
CA HIS A 462 -22.08 16.39 9.98
C HIS A 462 -22.29 17.29 8.75
N LEU A 463 -21.27 18.03 8.31
CA LEU A 463 -21.35 18.82 7.09
C LEU A 463 -21.64 17.96 5.86
N ALA A 464 -21.05 16.76 5.76
CA ALA A 464 -21.34 15.84 4.66
C ALA A 464 -22.82 15.42 4.64
N GLU A 465 -23.40 15.14 5.81
CA GLU A 465 -24.82 14.79 5.92
C GLU A 465 -25.75 15.95 5.56
N GLU A 466 -25.43 17.16 6.01
CA GLU A 466 -26.16 18.39 5.67
C GLU A 466 -26.17 18.65 4.17
N LYS A 467 -25.06 18.33 3.49
CA LYS A 467 -24.94 18.44 2.02
C LYS A 467 -25.54 17.27 1.25
N GLY A 468 -26.23 16.35 1.94
CA GLY A 468 -26.95 15.25 1.32
C GLY A 468 -26.04 14.10 0.87
N PHE A 469 -24.89 13.92 1.51
CA PHE A 469 -24.05 12.75 1.33
C PHE A 469 -24.30 11.69 2.41
N ASP A 470 -24.16 10.42 2.02
CA ASP A 470 -24.07 9.29 2.94
C ASP A 470 -22.59 8.98 3.18
N LEU A 471 -22.22 8.83 4.46
CA LEU A 471 -20.91 8.32 4.82
C LEU A 471 -20.85 6.81 4.56
N ILE A 472 -19.87 6.37 3.76
CA ILE A 472 -19.55 4.96 3.50
C ILE A 472 -18.47 4.49 4.46
N HIS A 473 -17.47 5.34 4.72
CA HIS A 473 -16.39 5.10 5.65
C HIS A 473 -15.72 6.43 6.01
N GLY A 474 -15.12 6.53 7.19
CA GLY A 474 -14.21 7.62 7.52
C GLY A 474 -13.08 7.07 8.38
N ILE A 475 -11.84 7.37 8.01
CA ILE A 475 -10.66 6.80 8.66
C ILE A 475 -9.59 7.86 8.79
N VAL A 476 -9.25 8.18 10.05
CA VAL A 476 -8.15 9.06 10.41
C VAL A 476 -8.33 10.48 9.88
N ASP A 477 -7.94 10.75 8.64
CA ASP A 477 -7.94 12.05 7.97
C ASP A 477 -8.73 12.05 6.64
N ALA A 478 -9.47 10.99 6.34
CA ALA A 478 -10.23 10.86 5.10
C ALA A 478 -11.70 10.45 5.32
N LEU A 479 -12.57 10.94 4.43
CA LEU A 479 -13.98 10.58 4.31
C LEU A 479 -14.26 9.93 2.95
N TYR A 480 -15.04 8.85 2.97
CA TYR A 480 -15.57 8.18 1.80
C TYR A 480 -17.07 8.42 1.76
N ILE A 481 -17.50 9.28 0.84
CA ILE A 481 -18.86 9.79 0.78
C ILE A 481 -19.54 9.39 -0.52
N LYS A 482 -20.86 9.29 -0.50
CA LYS A 482 -21.68 8.97 -1.66
C LYS A 482 -22.92 9.85 -1.69
N LYS A 483 -23.38 10.24 -2.87
CA LYS A 483 -24.66 10.97 -2.97
C LYS A 483 -25.81 10.16 -2.39
N ARG A 484 -26.53 10.73 -1.43
CA ARG A 484 -27.69 10.08 -0.81
C ARG A 484 -28.73 9.84 -1.88
N THR A 485 -29.10 8.57 -2.07
CA THR A 485 -30.23 8.25 -2.92
C THR A 485 -31.47 8.48 -2.07
N LEU A 486 -32.23 9.54 -2.35
CA LEU A 486 -33.55 9.72 -1.75
C LEU A 486 -34.36 8.45 -2.07
N ARG A 487 -34.50 7.55 -1.09
CA ARG A 487 -35.64 6.64 -1.13
C ARG A 487 -36.84 7.57 -1.00
N LEU A 488 -37.74 7.52 -1.98
CA LEU A 488 -39.11 7.97 -1.81
C LEU A 488 -39.73 7.09 -0.70
N ALA A 489 -39.36 7.34 0.55
CA ALA A 489 -40.24 7.07 1.66
C ALA A 489 -41.35 8.10 1.46
N SER A 490 -42.53 7.58 1.12
CA SER A 490 -43.78 8.30 1.04
C SER A 490 -43.87 9.37 2.14
N ILE A 491 -43.58 10.61 1.76
CA ILE A 491 -44.06 11.78 2.49
C ILE A 491 -45.56 11.80 2.20
N GLN A 492 -46.32 10.99 2.93
CA GLN A 492 -47.71 11.33 3.21
C GLN A 492 -47.62 12.63 4.01
N ARG A 493 -47.79 13.75 3.30
CA ARG A 493 -48.16 15.01 3.94
C ARG A 493 -49.47 14.73 4.68
N VAL A 494 -49.39 14.55 5.99
CA VAL A 494 -50.52 14.82 6.87
C VAL A 494 -50.71 16.33 6.80
N HIS A 495 -51.57 16.75 5.88
CA HIS A 495 -52.24 18.04 5.94
C HIS A 495 -53.73 17.76 5.98
N SER A 496 -54.27 17.71 7.18
CA SER A 496 -55.64 18.13 7.44
C SER A 496 -55.79 18.58 8.89
N HIS A 497 -56.26 19.82 9.02
CA HIS A 497 -57.03 20.38 10.14
C HIS A 497 -56.24 20.88 11.36
N ASN A 498 -55.86 22.16 11.33
CA ASN A 498 -56.65 23.22 11.99
C ASN A 498 -55.84 24.51 12.05
N THR A 499 -56.35 25.57 11.41
CA THR A 499 -56.63 26.88 12.03
C THR A 499 -57.10 27.85 10.95
N SER A 500 -58.36 28.26 11.09
CA SER A 500 -58.97 29.41 10.46
C SER A 500 -58.58 30.70 11.15
N GLU A 501 -58.77 31.80 10.41
CA GLU A 501 -58.81 33.22 10.78
C GLU A 501 -57.52 33.99 10.46
N ALA A 502 -57.45 34.82 9.42
CA ALA A 502 -58.23 36.01 9.03
C ALA A 502 -57.28 37.22 9.08
N GLY A 503 -57.07 37.88 7.93
CA GLY A 503 -56.24 39.08 7.83
C GLY A 503 -56.01 39.52 6.40
N ARG A 504 -56.99 40.24 5.85
CA ARG A 504 -56.98 40.84 4.51
C ARG A 504 -55.94 41.95 4.40
N GLY A 505 -55.34 42.10 3.21
CA GLY A 505 -54.62 43.32 2.83
C GLY A 505 -53.98 43.25 1.44
N THR A 506 -54.60 43.87 0.45
CA THR A 506 -53.99 44.37 -0.80
C THR A 506 -54.57 45.78 -1.01
N PRO A 507 -54.09 46.64 -1.95
CA PRO A 507 -52.92 46.58 -2.85
C PRO A 507 -52.08 47.88 -2.87
N HIS A 508 -50.92 47.92 -3.55
CA HIS A 508 -50.62 48.97 -4.54
C HIS A 508 -49.33 48.75 -5.38
N PRO A 509 -49.31 49.20 -6.66
CA PRO A 509 -48.19 49.07 -7.60
C PRO A 509 -47.42 50.40 -7.80
N GLY A 510 -46.14 50.33 -8.18
CA GLY A 510 -45.36 51.51 -8.59
C GLY A 510 -43.87 51.25 -8.87
N ASN A 511 -43.51 51.31 -10.15
CA ASN A 511 -42.22 51.16 -10.85
C ASN A 511 -41.18 52.28 -10.51
N PRO A 512 -39.96 52.40 -11.12
CA PRO A 512 -39.07 51.46 -11.83
C PRO A 512 -37.56 51.57 -11.43
N ALA A 513 -36.77 50.59 -11.92
CA ALA A 513 -35.38 50.65 -12.40
C ALA A 513 -34.29 51.40 -11.59
N LYS A 514 -33.28 50.63 -11.13
CA LYS A 514 -31.85 50.99 -11.22
C LYS A 514 -31.01 49.71 -11.31
N ASN A 515 -30.23 49.64 -12.39
CA ASN A 515 -29.22 48.63 -12.69
C ASN A 515 -28.14 48.59 -11.62
N GLU A 516 -27.78 47.40 -11.14
CA GLU A 516 -26.41 47.08 -10.72
C GLU A 516 -26.08 45.66 -11.18
N ASP A 517 -24.97 45.56 -11.91
CA ASP A 517 -24.37 44.34 -12.43
C ASP A 517 -24.11 43.33 -11.31
N THR A 518 -24.85 42.23 -11.33
CA THR A 518 -24.38 40.95 -10.79
C THR A 518 -24.59 39.92 -11.89
N SER A 519 -23.52 39.60 -12.61
CA SER A 519 -23.46 38.40 -13.43
C SER A 519 -23.53 37.17 -12.51
N GLU A 520 -24.75 36.79 -12.12
CA GLU A 520 -25.02 35.45 -11.63
C GLU A 520 -24.67 34.49 -12.77
N HIS A 521 -23.54 33.79 -12.63
CA HIS A 521 -23.26 32.61 -13.43
C HIS A 521 -24.35 31.58 -13.11
N GLU A 522 -25.38 31.50 -13.95
CA GLU A 522 -26.21 30.31 -14.06
C GLU A 522 -25.29 29.10 -14.29
N PRO A 523 -25.37 28.04 -13.45
CA PRO A 523 -24.56 26.86 -13.68
C PRO A 523 -25.05 26.15 -14.94
N ASP A 524 -24.16 26.04 -15.92
CA ASP A 524 -24.27 25.28 -17.17
C ASP A 524 -25.14 24.03 -17.02
N ALA A 525 -26.33 24.05 -17.64
CA ALA A 525 -27.33 22.97 -17.58
C ALA A 525 -26.93 21.69 -18.35
N ASN A 526 -25.70 21.60 -18.85
CA ASN A 526 -25.21 20.52 -19.74
C ASN A 526 -24.15 19.58 -19.12
N LEU A 527 -24.02 19.54 -17.80
CA LEU A 527 -23.09 18.61 -17.14
C LEU A 527 -23.66 17.18 -17.06
N SER A 528 -22.85 16.19 -17.48
CA SER A 528 -23.19 14.78 -17.26
C SER A 528 -23.40 14.46 -15.77
N LYS A 529 -24.22 13.46 -15.44
CA LYS A 529 -24.52 13.07 -14.05
C LYS A 529 -23.25 12.83 -13.19
N SER A 530 -22.19 12.32 -13.80
CA SER A 530 -20.89 12.11 -13.14
C SER A 530 -20.17 13.43 -12.86
N ALA A 531 -20.15 14.34 -13.84
CA ALA A 531 -19.51 15.65 -13.70
C ALA A 531 -20.23 16.51 -12.64
N LYS A 532 -21.57 16.41 -12.56
CA LYS A 532 -22.36 17.06 -11.50
C LYS A 532 -21.99 16.55 -10.11
N PHE A 533 -21.87 15.23 -9.91
CA PHE A 533 -21.47 14.67 -8.62
C PHE A 533 -20.05 15.08 -8.23
N GLU A 534 -19.13 15.10 -9.20
CA GLU A 534 -17.77 15.61 -8.95
C GLU A 534 -17.78 17.07 -8.50
N GLN A 535 -18.57 17.93 -9.16
CA GLN A 535 -18.69 19.33 -8.76
C GLN A 535 -19.26 19.49 -7.35
N GLU A 536 -20.33 18.77 -7.01
CA GLU A 536 -20.92 18.77 -5.66
C GLU A 536 -19.89 18.36 -4.59
N VAL A 537 -19.03 17.38 -4.87
CA VAL A 537 -17.96 16.95 -3.96
C VAL A 537 -16.87 18.02 -3.85
N ARG A 538 -16.50 18.69 -4.95
CA ARG A 538 -15.54 19.79 -4.94
C ARG A 538 -16.05 20.97 -4.12
N ASP A 539 -17.33 21.29 -4.23
CA ASP A 539 -17.99 22.33 -3.42
C ASP A 539 -17.95 21.97 -1.94
N PHE A 540 -18.27 20.71 -1.61
CA PHE A 540 -18.11 20.19 -0.26
C PHE A 540 -16.67 20.29 0.27
N CYS A 541 -15.66 20.01 -0.56
CA CYS A 541 -14.25 20.17 -0.16
C CYS A 541 -13.91 21.63 0.15
N ARG A 542 -14.43 22.59 -0.64
CA ARG A 542 -14.24 24.03 -0.39
C ARG A 542 -14.88 24.46 0.92
N GLU A 543 -16.10 24.01 1.18
CA GLU A 543 -16.79 24.30 2.44
C GLU A 543 -16.13 23.66 3.66
N LEU A 544 -15.64 22.43 3.54
CA LEU A 544 -14.82 21.80 4.57
C LEU A 544 -13.53 22.59 4.86
N GLU A 545 -12.83 23.05 3.82
CA GLU A 545 -11.62 23.87 3.98
C GLU A 545 -11.95 25.21 4.67
N LEU A 546 -13.08 25.85 4.33
CA LEU A 546 -13.55 27.06 5.00
C LEU A 546 -13.91 26.83 6.47
N MET A 547 -14.63 25.74 6.76
CA MET A 547 -15.07 25.39 8.11
C MET A 547 -13.89 25.03 9.03
N THR A 548 -12.94 24.23 8.52
CA THR A 548 -11.85 23.66 9.33
C THR A 548 -10.57 24.50 9.27
N GLY A 549 -10.40 25.31 8.23
CA GLY A 549 -9.13 25.97 7.89
C GLY A 549 -8.05 25.03 7.35
N ILE A 550 -8.34 23.73 7.23
CA ILE A 550 -7.39 22.70 6.80
C ILE A 550 -7.54 22.51 5.29
N PRO A 551 -6.45 22.56 4.50
CA PRO A 551 -6.55 22.29 3.07
C PRO A 551 -7.09 20.89 2.79
N VAL A 552 -8.11 20.79 1.92
CA VAL A 552 -8.79 19.53 1.60
C VAL A 552 -8.45 19.10 0.17
N SER A 553 -8.17 17.81 -0.01
CA SER A 553 -7.88 17.18 -1.29
C SER A 553 -9.06 16.32 -1.72
N PHE A 554 -9.54 16.53 -2.94
CA PHE A 554 -10.42 15.58 -3.62
C PHE A 554 -9.55 14.54 -4.34
N GLU A 555 -9.51 13.31 -3.83
CA GLU A 555 -8.65 12.24 -4.36
C GLU A 555 -9.27 11.55 -5.59
N GLY A 556 -10.58 11.65 -5.76
CA GLY A 556 -11.31 11.13 -6.92
C GLY A 556 -12.57 10.36 -6.56
N ILE A 557 -13.30 9.93 -7.60
CA ILE A 557 -14.51 9.10 -7.47
C ILE A 557 -14.20 7.67 -7.92
N TYR A 558 -14.49 6.72 -7.02
CA TYR A 558 -14.48 5.31 -7.30
C TYR A 558 -15.65 4.95 -8.21
N LYS A 559 -15.35 4.34 -9.35
CA LYS A 559 -16.33 3.58 -10.13
C LYS A 559 -16.98 2.51 -9.24
N TRP A 560 -16.15 1.82 -8.47
CA TRP A 560 -16.59 1.02 -7.34
C TRP A 560 -15.46 0.82 -6.32
N ILE A 561 -15.83 0.63 -5.06
CA ILE A 561 -14.94 0.27 -3.95
C ILE A 561 -15.60 -0.83 -3.11
N VAL A 562 -14.78 -1.72 -2.57
CA VAL A 562 -15.20 -2.85 -1.76
C VAL A 562 -14.53 -2.81 -0.40
N PHE A 563 -15.31 -2.63 0.65
CA PHE A 563 -14.84 -2.73 2.04
C PHE A 563 -15.00 -4.17 2.53
N LEU A 564 -13.93 -4.73 3.08
CA LEU A 564 -13.85 -6.14 3.45
C LEU A 564 -14.06 -6.32 4.96
N PRO A 565 -14.73 -7.41 5.37
CA PRO A 565 -14.79 -7.78 6.78
C PRO A 565 -13.45 -8.32 7.29
N SER A 566 -13.40 -8.62 8.58
CA SER A 566 -12.35 -9.41 9.19
C SER A 566 -12.26 -10.79 8.54
N ILE A 567 -11.06 -11.39 8.53
CA ILE A 567 -10.87 -12.77 8.04
C ILE A 567 -11.59 -13.77 8.95
N ASN A 568 -11.64 -13.48 10.24
CA ASN A 568 -12.12 -14.40 11.27
C ASN A 568 -13.59 -14.16 11.63
N ASP A 569 -14.16 -13.04 11.18
CA ASP A 569 -15.50 -12.60 11.55
C ASP A 569 -16.08 -11.78 10.38
N SER A 570 -17.11 -12.33 9.73
CA SER A 570 -17.72 -11.75 8.54
C SER A 570 -18.56 -10.50 8.82
N GLU A 571 -18.99 -10.31 10.08
CA GLU A 571 -19.80 -9.15 10.49
C GLU A 571 -18.92 -8.00 10.97
N ARG A 572 -17.68 -8.29 11.37
CA ARG A 572 -16.77 -7.28 11.89
C ARG A 572 -16.11 -6.48 10.77
N PRO A 573 -16.38 -5.16 10.66
CA PRO A 573 -15.70 -4.31 9.70
C PRO A 573 -14.23 -4.11 10.09
N VAL A 574 -13.38 -3.89 9.09
CA VAL A 574 -11.96 -3.57 9.31
C VAL A 574 -11.62 -2.31 8.53
N PRO A 575 -11.36 -1.18 9.20
CA PRO A 575 -11.14 0.12 8.55
C PRO A 575 -10.09 0.09 7.41
N ALA A 576 -8.96 -0.59 7.63
CA ALA A 576 -7.85 -0.61 6.68
C ALA A 576 -7.88 -1.80 5.69
N ARG A 577 -9.03 -2.45 5.45
CA ARG A 577 -9.18 -3.53 4.45
C ARG A 577 -10.20 -3.16 3.38
N TYR A 578 -9.71 -2.73 2.22
CA TYR A 578 -10.55 -2.43 1.07
C TYR A 578 -9.76 -2.50 -0.24
N PHE A 579 -10.47 -2.59 -1.35
CA PHE A 579 -9.92 -2.38 -2.69
C PHE A 579 -10.96 -1.77 -3.61
N GLY A 580 -10.54 -0.99 -4.60
CA GLY A 580 -11.45 -0.28 -5.48
C GLY A 580 -10.76 0.27 -6.71
N VAL A 581 -11.59 0.76 -7.63
CA VAL A 581 -11.18 1.29 -8.93
C VAL A 581 -11.80 2.67 -9.10
N LEU A 582 -10.95 3.66 -9.34
CA LEU A 582 -11.32 5.03 -9.67
C LEU A 582 -11.85 5.11 -11.11
N HIS A 583 -12.66 6.13 -11.42
CA HIS A 583 -13.18 6.33 -12.79
C HIS A 583 -12.06 6.57 -13.82
N ASN A 584 -10.91 7.06 -13.39
CA ASN A 584 -9.70 7.18 -14.23
C ASN A 584 -8.97 5.84 -14.48
N GLY A 585 -9.43 4.73 -13.89
CA GLY A 585 -8.85 3.39 -14.01
C GLY A 585 -7.83 3.04 -12.91
N ASP A 586 -7.48 3.97 -12.02
CA ASP A 586 -6.52 3.72 -10.95
C ASP A 586 -7.07 2.73 -9.92
N ILE A 587 -6.23 1.76 -9.55
CA ILE A 587 -6.58 0.71 -8.59
C ILE A 587 -5.98 1.06 -7.23
N LYS A 588 -6.83 1.16 -6.20
CA LYS A 588 -6.39 1.32 -4.80
C LYS A 588 -6.68 0.04 -4.01
N ALA A 589 -5.72 -0.40 -3.22
CA ALA A 589 -5.85 -1.57 -2.35
C ALA A 589 -5.14 -1.36 -1.01
N ARG A 590 -5.81 -1.73 0.08
CA ARG A 590 -5.33 -1.68 1.47
C ARG A 590 -5.67 -2.97 2.21
N GLY A 591 -4.74 -3.44 3.03
CA GLY A 591 -4.99 -4.58 3.93
C GLY A 591 -5.08 -5.97 3.29
N ILE A 592 -4.88 -6.11 1.96
CA ILE A 592 -4.91 -7.38 1.23
C ILE A 592 -3.52 -7.84 0.75
N GLU A 593 -3.42 -9.09 0.30
CA GLU A 593 -2.17 -9.80 -0.01
C GLU A 593 -1.23 -9.03 -0.95
N VAL A 594 -1.75 -8.29 -1.94
CA VAL A 594 -0.98 -7.49 -2.91
C VAL A 594 -0.08 -6.43 -2.27
N ARG A 595 -0.37 -6.03 -1.03
CA ARG A 595 0.40 -5.05 -0.25
C ARG A 595 1.20 -5.68 0.90
N GLN A 596 1.08 -7.00 1.11
CA GLN A 596 1.72 -7.68 2.24
C GLN A 596 3.14 -8.16 1.88
N ARG A 597 4.15 -7.74 2.65
CA ARG A 597 5.56 -8.10 2.43
C ARG A 597 5.84 -9.60 2.59
N SER A 598 5.05 -10.29 3.40
CA SER A 598 5.16 -11.73 3.65
C SER A 598 4.59 -12.61 2.53
N VAL A 599 3.96 -12.00 1.52
CA VAL A 599 3.39 -12.71 0.37
C VAL A 599 4.41 -12.73 -0.77
N PRO A 600 4.67 -13.89 -1.41
CA PRO A 600 5.55 -13.97 -2.57
C PRO A 600 5.09 -13.09 -3.74
N GLU A 601 6.03 -12.59 -4.54
CA GLU A 601 5.71 -11.62 -5.59
C GLU A 601 4.77 -12.18 -6.66
N PHE A 602 4.90 -13.47 -7.02
CA PHE A 602 4.00 -14.08 -8.00
C PHE A 602 2.53 -14.14 -7.53
N VAL A 603 2.29 -14.32 -6.23
CA VAL A 603 0.93 -14.27 -5.65
C VAL A 603 0.37 -12.85 -5.72
N LYS A 604 1.21 -11.83 -5.47
CA LYS A 604 0.82 -10.43 -5.64
C LYS A 604 0.50 -10.11 -7.10
N GLN A 605 1.33 -10.57 -8.04
CA GLN A 605 1.10 -10.39 -9.47
C GLN A 605 -0.22 -11.05 -9.90
N PHE A 606 -0.49 -12.27 -9.42
CA PHE A 606 -1.77 -12.94 -9.62
C PHE A 606 -2.94 -12.09 -9.09
N GLN A 607 -2.91 -11.65 -7.83
CA GLN A 607 -4.00 -10.85 -7.26
C GLN A 607 -4.17 -9.50 -8.00
N ARG A 608 -3.07 -8.85 -8.44
CA ARG A 608 -3.14 -7.65 -9.30
C ARG A 608 -3.86 -7.95 -10.62
N LYS A 609 -3.54 -9.07 -11.27
CA LYS A 609 -4.19 -9.50 -12.52
C LYS A 609 -5.69 -9.70 -12.30
N ILE A 610 -6.09 -10.35 -11.22
CA ILE A 610 -7.51 -10.52 -10.87
C ILE A 610 -8.20 -9.18 -10.65
N ILE A 611 -7.60 -8.27 -9.87
CA ILE A 611 -8.20 -6.94 -9.62
C ILE A 611 -8.30 -6.13 -10.93
N LYS A 612 -7.32 -6.24 -11.84
CA LYS A 612 -7.41 -5.62 -13.18
C LYS A 612 -8.57 -6.18 -14.00
N MET A 613 -8.79 -7.50 -13.98
CA MET A 613 -9.95 -8.11 -14.65
C MET A 613 -11.28 -7.65 -14.04
N MET A 614 -11.33 -7.44 -12.72
CA MET A 614 -12.49 -6.86 -12.05
C MET A 614 -12.67 -5.38 -12.41
N ALA A 615 -11.57 -4.65 -12.62
CA ALA A 615 -11.56 -3.23 -12.93
C ALA A 615 -12.22 -2.90 -14.28
N GLU A 616 -12.30 -3.85 -15.20
CA GLU A 616 -13.06 -3.71 -16.44
C GLU A 616 -14.59 -3.79 -16.21
N CYS A 617 -15.04 -4.35 -15.08
CA CYS A 617 -16.45 -4.44 -14.74
C CYS A 617 -16.95 -3.16 -14.04
N SER A 618 -18.24 -2.89 -14.21
CA SER A 618 -18.97 -1.75 -13.64
C SER A 618 -20.08 -2.16 -12.66
N THR A 619 -20.45 -3.44 -12.63
CA THR A 619 -21.51 -3.97 -11.76
C THR A 619 -21.07 -5.22 -11.00
N LYS A 620 -21.77 -5.50 -9.89
CA LYS A 620 -21.56 -6.72 -9.09
C LYS A 620 -21.78 -7.98 -9.93
N GLN A 621 -22.79 -7.96 -10.80
CA GLN A 621 -23.18 -9.07 -11.67
C GLN A 621 -22.12 -9.37 -12.73
N GLU A 622 -21.54 -8.35 -13.36
CA GLU A 622 -20.43 -8.52 -14.31
C GLU A 622 -19.20 -9.16 -13.65
N ILE A 623 -18.87 -8.77 -12.41
CA ILE A 623 -17.78 -9.39 -11.65
C ILE A 623 -18.08 -10.87 -11.40
N ILE A 624 -19.31 -11.20 -10.97
CA ILE A 624 -19.74 -12.58 -10.74
C ILE A 624 -19.64 -13.42 -12.03
N ALA A 625 -20.07 -12.87 -13.18
CA ALA A 625 -20.00 -13.54 -14.48
C ALA A 625 -18.56 -13.88 -14.91
N ARG A 626 -17.57 -13.10 -14.45
CA ARG A 626 -16.13 -13.32 -14.75
C ARG A 626 -15.42 -14.27 -13.78
N VAL A 627 -16.07 -14.75 -12.73
CA VAL A 627 -15.46 -15.65 -11.75
C VAL A 627 -14.85 -16.91 -12.41
N GLY A 628 -15.53 -17.48 -13.41
CA GLY A 628 -15.01 -18.63 -14.16
C GLY A 628 -13.67 -18.36 -14.85
N MET A 629 -13.52 -17.17 -15.45
CA MET A 629 -12.25 -16.75 -16.08
C MET A 629 -11.16 -16.50 -15.03
N MET A 630 -11.51 -15.90 -13.89
CA MET A 630 -10.57 -15.67 -12.77
C MET A 630 -10.08 -16.99 -12.18
N ALA A 631 -10.95 -18.00 -12.10
CA ALA A 631 -10.60 -19.36 -11.71
C ALA A 631 -9.67 -20.04 -12.71
N GLU A 632 -9.82 -19.78 -14.02
CA GLU A 632 -8.88 -20.29 -15.02
C GLU A 632 -7.49 -19.69 -14.83
N VAL A 633 -7.41 -18.37 -14.61
CA VAL A 633 -6.13 -17.69 -14.31
C VAL A 633 -5.48 -18.29 -13.04
N LEU A 634 -6.28 -18.66 -12.04
CA LEU A 634 -5.78 -19.35 -10.84
C LEU A 634 -5.16 -20.71 -11.20
N ARG A 635 -5.85 -21.52 -12.03
CA ARG A 635 -5.38 -22.83 -12.47
C ARG A 635 -4.11 -22.73 -13.32
N GLU A 636 -4.07 -21.81 -14.29
CA GLU A 636 -2.89 -21.55 -15.12
C GLU A 636 -1.69 -21.13 -14.27
N THR A 637 -1.89 -20.18 -13.35
CA THR A 637 -0.82 -19.72 -12.45
C THR A 637 -0.32 -20.86 -11.57
N ALA A 638 -1.23 -21.71 -11.08
CA ALA A 638 -0.88 -22.87 -10.26
C ALA A 638 -0.07 -23.93 -11.05
N LYS A 639 -0.34 -24.12 -12.34
CA LYS A 639 0.41 -25.04 -13.22
C LYS A 639 1.87 -24.62 -13.42
N CYS A 640 2.15 -23.32 -13.36
CA CYS A 640 3.53 -22.81 -13.51
C CYS A 640 4.40 -23.03 -12.27
N ILE A 641 3.82 -23.26 -11.07
CA ILE A 641 4.55 -23.35 -9.79
C ILE A 641 5.78 -24.27 -9.85
N PRO A 642 5.71 -25.50 -10.42
CA PRO A 642 6.85 -26.43 -10.44
C PRO A 642 8.10 -25.87 -11.11
N GLY A 643 7.96 -24.95 -12.07
CA GLY A 643 9.08 -24.34 -12.81
C GLY A 643 9.59 -23.02 -12.24
N LEU A 644 9.02 -22.51 -11.15
CA LEU A 644 9.39 -21.21 -10.60
C LEU A 644 10.72 -21.28 -9.82
N LYS A 645 11.58 -20.29 -10.06
CA LYS A 645 12.85 -20.13 -9.35
C LYS A 645 12.65 -19.50 -7.97
N ALA A 646 13.68 -19.59 -7.13
CA ALA A 646 13.65 -19.08 -5.75
C ALA A 646 13.28 -17.59 -5.68
N GLU A 647 13.76 -16.78 -6.62
CA GLU A 647 13.55 -15.33 -6.66
C GLU A 647 12.07 -14.97 -6.76
N VAL A 648 11.29 -15.77 -7.50
CA VAL A 648 9.87 -15.58 -7.73
C VAL A 648 9.04 -16.08 -6.54
N LEU A 649 9.47 -17.17 -5.92
CA LEU A 649 8.81 -17.81 -4.78
C LEU A 649 9.15 -17.16 -3.42
N LYS A 650 10.13 -16.26 -3.40
CA LYS A 650 10.67 -15.64 -2.18
C LYS A 650 9.59 -14.92 -1.38
N ALA A 651 9.42 -15.33 -0.13
CA ALA A 651 8.72 -14.56 0.90
C ALA A 651 9.75 -13.93 1.85
N SER A 652 9.38 -12.82 2.49
CA SER A 652 10.22 -12.16 3.49
C SER A 652 9.52 -12.10 4.85
N ILE A 653 10.22 -12.50 5.90
CA ILE A 653 9.75 -12.44 7.28
C ILE A 653 10.73 -11.65 8.13
N ARG A 654 10.21 -11.00 9.17
CA ARG A 654 11.03 -10.36 10.19
C ARG A 654 11.26 -11.32 11.35
N ILE A 655 12.52 -11.53 11.72
CA ILE A 655 12.90 -12.33 12.88
C ILE A 655 12.75 -11.44 14.11
N SER A 656 11.62 -11.49 14.81
CA SER A 656 11.39 -10.65 15.99
C SER A 656 12.21 -11.05 17.23
N ARG A 657 12.54 -12.33 17.35
CA ARG A 657 13.30 -12.95 18.45
C ARG A 657 14.08 -14.14 17.89
N LEU A 658 15.05 -14.67 18.64
CA LEU A 658 15.88 -15.81 18.20
C LEU A 658 15.38 -17.17 18.66
N ASP A 659 14.49 -17.19 19.65
CA ASP A 659 13.88 -18.41 20.16
C ASP A 659 12.36 -18.39 19.98
N TYR A 660 11.83 -19.43 19.35
CA TYR A 660 10.41 -19.62 19.11
C TYR A 660 10.00 -21.03 19.56
N ALA A 661 9.03 -21.10 20.47
CA ALA A 661 8.50 -22.37 20.95
C ALA A 661 7.83 -23.16 19.81
N LYS A 662 6.96 -22.51 19.03
CA LYS A 662 6.21 -23.13 17.91
C LYS A 662 7.11 -23.39 16.70
N ASP A 663 6.89 -24.50 16.00
CA ASP A 663 7.53 -24.78 14.71
C ASP A 663 6.93 -23.90 13.61
N ILE A 664 7.58 -22.78 13.36
CA ILE A 664 7.19 -21.77 12.38
C ILE A 664 8.37 -21.47 11.43
N PRO A 665 8.15 -20.85 10.26
CA PRO A 665 9.22 -20.57 9.30
C PRO A 665 10.44 -19.85 9.91
N GLN A 666 10.21 -18.91 10.83
CA GLN A 666 11.27 -18.20 11.57
C GLN A 666 12.21 -19.18 12.28
N LYS A 667 11.67 -20.17 13.01
CA LYS A 667 12.45 -21.16 13.77
C LYS A 667 13.35 -21.99 12.86
N ARG A 668 12.79 -22.49 11.75
CA ARG A 668 13.50 -23.33 10.78
C ARG A 668 14.60 -22.55 10.05
N ILE A 669 14.33 -21.32 9.65
CA ILE A 669 15.30 -20.46 8.98
C ILE A 669 16.43 -20.04 9.93
N ILE A 670 16.13 -19.72 11.19
CA ILE A 670 17.16 -19.44 12.21
C ILE A 670 18.07 -20.66 12.41
N ALA A 671 17.52 -21.86 12.48
CA ALA A 671 18.32 -23.09 12.62
C ALA A 671 19.22 -23.33 11.39
N GLN A 672 18.74 -23.07 10.18
CA GLN A 672 19.54 -23.18 8.95
C GLN A 672 20.68 -22.16 8.92
N LEU A 673 20.40 -20.90 9.27
CA LEU A 673 21.43 -19.86 9.37
C LEU A 673 22.51 -20.23 10.40
N LYS A 674 22.12 -20.70 11.60
CA LYS A 674 23.06 -21.14 12.64
C LYS A 674 23.96 -22.28 12.17
N ARG A 675 23.44 -23.26 11.43
CA ARG A 675 24.26 -24.35 10.84
C ARG A 675 25.28 -23.85 9.83
N LYS A 676 25.01 -22.73 9.16
CA LYS A 676 25.94 -22.05 8.25
C LYS A 676 26.89 -21.08 8.97
N GLY A 677 26.92 -21.08 10.31
CA GLY A 677 27.71 -20.14 11.10
C GLY A 677 27.17 -18.70 11.10
N ILE A 678 25.97 -18.46 10.56
CA ILE A 678 25.35 -17.14 10.49
C ILE A 678 24.47 -16.95 11.73
N MET A 679 24.78 -15.94 12.54
CA MET A 679 23.97 -15.57 13.70
C MET A 679 23.00 -14.43 13.32
N PRO A 680 21.70 -14.71 13.10
CA PRO A 680 20.74 -13.64 12.82
C PRO A 680 20.52 -12.76 14.05
N MET A 681 20.21 -11.49 13.82
CA MET A 681 19.85 -10.54 14.87
C MET A 681 18.34 -10.31 14.92
N PRO A 682 17.75 -10.08 16.11
CA PRO A 682 16.38 -9.63 16.24
C PRO A 682 16.11 -8.37 15.39
N GLY A 683 14.96 -8.36 14.73
CA GLY A 683 14.50 -7.32 13.83
C GLY A 683 15.01 -7.42 12.39
N GLN A 684 15.96 -8.32 12.09
CA GLN A 684 16.42 -8.56 10.72
C GLN A 684 15.30 -9.17 9.88
N THR A 685 15.25 -8.78 8.61
CA THR A 685 14.39 -9.42 7.61
C THR A 685 15.17 -10.51 6.91
N VAL A 686 14.59 -11.70 6.84
CA VAL A 686 15.17 -12.85 6.14
C VAL A 686 14.18 -13.34 5.09
N SER A 687 14.74 -13.61 3.92
CA SER A 687 14.01 -14.19 2.80
C SER A 687 14.04 -15.71 2.88
N PHE A 688 12.98 -16.36 2.42
CA PHE A 688 12.89 -17.82 2.38
C PHE A 688 11.91 -18.28 1.30
N VAL A 689 11.98 -19.57 0.98
CA VAL A 689 11.11 -20.25 0.02
C VAL A 689 10.51 -21.49 0.69
N PHE A 690 9.22 -21.73 0.50
CA PHE A 690 8.61 -23.01 0.88
C PHE A 690 8.97 -24.11 -0.15
N SER A 691 9.81 -25.05 0.25
CA SER A 691 10.11 -26.27 -0.50
C SER A 691 9.25 -27.43 0.01
N ARG A 692 9.25 -28.59 -0.69
CA ARG A 692 8.60 -29.82 -0.21
C ARG A 692 9.01 -30.25 1.20
N ARG A 693 10.22 -29.89 1.66
CA ARG A 693 10.71 -30.19 3.02
C ARG A 693 10.42 -29.07 4.03
N GLY A 694 9.67 -28.05 3.61
CA GLY A 694 9.35 -26.85 4.36
C GLY A 694 10.19 -25.63 3.96
N PRO A 695 10.18 -24.59 4.79
CA PRO A 695 10.94 -23.34 4.58
C PRO A 695 12.44 -23.58 4.42
N VAL A 696 13.04 -23.07 3.35
CA VAL A 696 14.49 -23.08 3.09
C VAL A 696 15.00 -21.69 2.71
N LEU A 697 16.29 -21.45 2.92
CA LEU A 697 16.94 -20.25 2.40
C LEU A 697 16.89 -20.25 0.85
N PRO A 698 16.76 -19.08 0.18
CA PRO A 698 16.66 -19.02 -1.28
C PRO A 698 17.83 -19.69 -2.01
N GLU A 699 19.05 -19.55 -1.49
CA GLU A 699 20.26 -20.17 -2.04
C GLU A 699 20.31 -21.69 -1.89
N ASP A 700 19.54 -22.25 -0.95
CA ASP A 700 19.44 -23.71 -0.71
C ASP A 700 18.26 -24.34 -1.47
N TYR A 701 17.54 -23.56 -2.27
CA TYR A 701 16.38 -24.02 -3.02
C TYR A 701 16.79 -24.88 -4.21
N LYS A 702 16.29 -26.13 -4.27
CA LYS A 702 16.62 -27.13 -5.30
C LYS A 702 15.45 -27.39 -6.25
N SER A 703 14.80 -26.33 -6.72
CA SER A 703 13.69 -26.40 -7.71
C SER A 703 12.56 -27.36 -7.32
N ASN A 704 12.25 -27.46 -6.03
CA ASN A 704 11.29 -28.40 -5.45
C ASN A 704 10.23 -27.70 -4.58
N PRO A 705 9.37 -26.85 -5.17
CA PRO A 705 8.45 -26.00 -4.41
C PRO A 705 7.39 -26.83 -3.66
N ASP A 706 6.91 -26.31 -2.53
CA ASP A 706 5.68 -26.80 -1.88
C ASP A 706 4.46 -26.33 -2.66
N ILE A 707 4.09 -27.10 -3.69
CA ILE A 707 2.98 -26.79 -4.59
C ILE A 707 1.68 -26.59 -3.79
N THR A 708 1.41 -27.42 -2.80
CA THR A 708 0.20 -27.35 -1.98
C THR A 708 0.14 -26.06 -1.19
N HIS A 709 1.24 -25.64 -0.57
CA HIS A 709 1.31 -24.38 0.15
C HIS A 709 1.06 -23.18 -0.78
N TYR A 710 1.73 -23.13 -1.93
CA TYR A 710 1.57 -22.01 -2.87
C TYR A 710 0.19 -21.96 -3.51
N ARG A 711 -0.45 -23.10 -3.81
CA ARG A 711 -1.85 -23.16 -4.26
C ARG A 711 -2.80 -22.57 -3.21
N LYS A 712 -2.60 -22.88 -1.93
CA LYS A 712 -3.39 -22.29 -0.83
C LYS A 712 -3.22 -20.77 -0.74
N LEU A 713 -2.01 -20.24 -0.99
CA LEU A 713 -1.78 -18.80 -1.03
C LEU A 713 -2.51 -18.12 -2.19
N LEU A 714 -2.48 -18.70 -3.39
CA LEU A 714 -3.21 -18.19 -4.55
C LEU A 714 -4.74 -18.24 -4.32
N GLY A 715 -5.25 -19.38 -3.84
CA GLY A 715 -6.68 -19.54 -3.53
C GLY A 715 -7.15 -18.55 -2.47
N ARG A 716 -6.37 -18.33 -1.40
CA ARG A 716 -6.65 -17.29 -0.41
C ARG A 716 -6.68 -15.88 -1.04
N ALA A 717 -5.72 -15.55 -1.89
CA ALA A 717 -5.65 -14.26 -2.55
C ALA A 717 -6.87 -14.01 -3.47
N LEU A 718 -7.39 -15.06 -4.12
CA LEU A 718 -8.62 -14.98 -4.91
C LEU A 718 -9.87 -14.86 -4.00
N TYR A 719 -9.95 -15.65 -2.94
CA TYR A 719 -11.07 -15.61 -2.00
C TYR A 719 -11.26 -14.22 -1.38
N VAL A 720 -10.17 -13.56 -0.97
CA VAL A 720 -10.24 -12.22 -0.35
C VAL A 720 -10.93 -11.19 -1.24
N VAL A 721 -10.75 -11.26 -2.56
CA VAL A 721 -11.38 -10.32 -3.50
C VAL A 721 -12.78 -10.76 -3.93
N LEU A 722 -13.12 -12.06 -3.81
CA LEU A 722 -14.40 -12.63 -4.24
C LEU A 722 -15.42 -12.84 -3.11
N GLN A 723 -14.99 -12.89 -1.85
CA GLN A 723 -15.86 -13.05 -0.68
C GLN A 723 -17.04 -12.06 -0.66
N PRO A 724 -16.88 -10.75 -0.96
CA PRO A 724 -17.98 -9.77 -0.95
C PRO A 724 -19.06 -10.02 -2.03
N PHE A 725 -18.77 -10.91 -2.97
CA PHE A 725 -19.64 -11.29 -4.07
C PHE A 725 -20.41 -12.58 -3.78
N GLY A 726 -20.35 -13.10 -2.54
CA GLY A 726 -21.12 -14.26 -2.09
C GLY A 726 -20.40 -15.60 -2.25
N LEU A 727 -19.13 -15.60 -2.66
CA LEU A 727 -18.33 -16.83 -2.79
C LEU A 727 -17.77 -17.28 -1.45
N LYS A 728 -18.06 -18.54 -1.10
CA LYS A 728 -17.50 -19.22 0.07
C LYS A 728 -16.11 -19.75 -0.25
N ARG A 729 -15.29 -19.91 0.80
CA ARG A 729 -13.93 -20.45 0.66
C ARG A 729 -13.91 -21.84 0.02
N SER A 730 -14.84 -22.71 0.39
CA SER A 730 -14.97 -24.05 -0.23
C SER A 730 -15.18 -23.98 -1.73
N GLN A 731 -15.98 -23.03 -2.22
CA GLN A 731 -16.22 -22.85 -3.65
C GLN A 731 -14.95 -22.36 -4.37
N ILE A 732 -14.13 -21.52 -3.72
CA ILE A 732 -12.83 -21.12 -4.27
C ILE A 732 -11.85 -22.29 -4.30
N ASP A 733 -11.82 -23.10 -3.25
CA ASP A 733 -10.98 -24.29 -3.18
C ASP A 733 -11.38 -25.29 -4.29
N GLU A 734 -12.68 -25.50 -4.54
CA GLU A 734 -13.19 -26.31 -5.66
C GLU A 734 -12.79 -25.73 -7.04
N LEU A 735 -12.82 -24.40 -7.20
CA LEU A 735 -12.37 -23.73 -8.43
C LEU A 735 -10.85 -23.83 -8.63
N ALA A 736 -10.09 -23.92 -7.54
CA ALA A 736 -8.63 -24.03 -7.50
C ALA A 736 -8.14 -25.46 -7.73
N GLU A 737 -8.94 -26.45 -7.36
CA GLU A 737 -8.70 -27.84 -7.71
C GLU A 737 -8.85 -28.00 -9.22
N GLU A 738 -7.93 -28.75 -9.82
CA GLU A 738 -8.29 -29.39 -11.08
C GLU A 738 -9.32 -30.45 -10.71
N ARG A 739 -10.59 -30.04 -10.62
CA ARG A 739 -11.61 -30.94 -11.14
C ARG A 739 -11.26 -31.09 -12.61
N GLN A 740 -10.47 -32.13 -12.87
CA GLN A 740 -10.92 -33.10 -13.84
C GLN A 740 -12.33 -33.53 -13.39
N THR A 741 -13.34 -32.67 -13.60
CA THR A 741 -14.65 -33.16 -14.00
C THR A 741 -14.33 -33.75 -15.35
N ARG A 742 -13.88 -35.01 -15.29
CA ARG A 742 -13.43 -35.68 -16.48
C ARG A 742 -14.67 -35.70 -17.35
N LEU A 743 -14.48 -35.43 -18.63
CA LEU A 743 -15.59 -35.38 -19.59
C LEU A 743 -16.45 -36.66 -19.54
N HIS A 744 -15.94 -37.76 -18.95
CA HIS A 744 -16.68 -38.99 -18.68
C HIS A 744 -17.79 -38.95 -17.63
N ASP A 745 -17.78 -38.02 -16.66
CA ASP A 745 -18.91 -37.88 -15.73
C ASP A 745 -20.17 -37.33 -16.44
N PHE A 746 -19.99 -36.74 -17.63
CA PHE A 746 -21.03 -36.20 -18.50
C PHE A 746 -20.90 -36.73 -19.94
N ALA A 747 -20.70 -38.04 -20.09
CA ALA A 747 -20.62 -38.71 -21.39
C ALA A 747 -21.53 -39.93 -21.53
N ILE A 748 -22.29 -40.31 -20.50
CA ILE A 748 -23.26 -41.42 -20.61
C ILE A 748 -24.58 -40.86 -21.13
N VAL A 749 -24.98 -41.28 -22.32
CA VAL A 749 -26.20 -40.83 -22.98
C VAL A 749 -27.08 -42.04 -23.30
N ARG A 750 -28.37 -41.91 -22.99
CA ARG A 750 -29.33 -42.97 -23.25
C ARG A 750 -29.68 -43.01 -24.73
N HIS A 751 -29.35 -44.10 -25.38
CA HIS A 751 -29.77 -44.44 -26.73
C HIS A 751 -31.09 -45.21 -26.69
N VAL A 752 -32.10 -44.72 -27.39
CA VAL A 752 -33.40 -45.39 -27.57
C VAL A 752 -33.49 -45.84 -29.02
N PHE A 753 -33.62 -47.15 -29.25
CA PHE A 753 -33.73 -47.69 -30.60
C PHE A 753 -35.20 -47.92 -30.95
N ILE A 754 -35.60 -47.40 -32.10
CA ILE A 754 -36.97 -47.45 -32.61
C ILE A 754 -36.96 -48.33 -33.86
N PRO A 755 -37.56 -49.53 -33.80
CA PRO A 755 -37.59 -50.45 -34.94
C PRO A 755 -38.50 -49.94 -36.04
N GLN A 756 -38.06 -50.06 -37.30
CA GLN A 756 -38.85 -49.71 -38.48
C GLN A 756 -38.63 -50.76 -39.58
N MET A 757 -39.71 -51.37 -40.10
CA MET A 757 -39.63 -52.45 -41.11
C MET A 757 -39.20 -51.98 -42.52
N ARG A 758 -39.32 -50.68 -42.82
CA ARG A 758 -38.95 -50.10 -44.13
C ARG A 758 -38.30 -48.74 -43.93
N LEU A 759 -37.04 -48.58 -44.33
CA LEU A 759 -36.35 -47.29 -44.39
C LEU A 759 -36.65 -46.66 -45.77
N PRO A 760 -37.08 -45.39 -45.86
CA PRO A 760 -37.38 -44.74 -47.13
C PRO A 760 -36.12 -44.34 -47.91
N GLU A 761 -36.28 -44.09 -49.21
CA GLU A 761 -35.22 -43.61 -50.11
C GLU A 761 -34.76 -42.18 -49.77
N GLU A 762 -35.68 -41.30 -49.34
CA GLU A 762 -35.35 -39.97 -48.84
C GLU A 762 -34.90 -40.00 -47.37
N ARG A 763 -33.60 -39.77 -47.16
CA ARG A 763 -32.97 -39.85 -45.83
C ARG A 763 -33.00 -38.54 -45.04
N LYS A 764 -33.19 -37.40 -45.69
CA LYS A 764 -33.04 -36.07 -45.05
C LYS A 764 -34.28 -35.73 -44.21
N GLY A 765 -34.09 -35.55 -42.89
CA GLY A 765 -35.16 -35.19 -41.96
C GLY A 765 -36.17 -36.30 -41.62
N TYR A 766 -35.95 -37.53 -42.13
CA TYR A 766 -36.83 -38.67 -41.86
C TYR A 766 -36.83 -39.07 -40.38
N SER A 767 -35.64 -39.16 -39.77
CA SER A 767 -35.45 -39.48 -38.35
C SER A 767 -36.20 -38.49 -37.46
N GLU A 768 -36.00 -37.20 -37.73
CA GLU A 768 -36.63 -36.09 -37.03
C GLU A 768 -38.17 -36.18 -37.08
N ARG A 769 -38.75 -36.43 -38.26
CA ARG A 769 -40.21 -36.49 -38.44
C ARG A 769 -40.85 -37.62 -37.63
N ILE A 770 -40.29 -38.82 -37.70
CA ILE A 770 -40.83 -40.01 -37.02
C ILE A 770 -40.65 -39.88 -35.50
N ILE A 771 -39.47 -39.43 -35.05
CA ILE A 771 -39.17 -39.26 -33.62
C ILE A 771 -40.03 -38.15 -33.02
N LYS A 772 -40.21 -37.02 -33.72
CA LYS A 772 -41.12 -35.96 -33.29
C LYS A 772 -42.55 -36.48 -33.12
N SER A 773 -43.10 -37.16 -34.13
CA SER A 773 -44.47 -37.71 -34.05
C SER A 773 -44.63 -38.70 -32.90
N ARG A 774 -43.61 -39.53 -32.65
CA ARG A 774 -43.59 -40.46 -31.51
C ARG A 774 -43.59 -39.73 -30.17
N LEU A 775 -42.75 -38.71 -30.02
CA LEU A 775 -42.66 -37.92 -28.79
C LEU A 775 -43.98 -37.18 -28.52
N GLU A 776 -44.58 -36.57 -29.55
CA GLU A 776 -45.88 -35.90 -29.45
C GLU A 776 -47.00 -36.89 -29.07
N LYS A 777 -47.06 -38.08 -29.68
CA LYS A 777 -47.99 -39.16 -29.30
C LYS A 777 -47.80 -39.64 -27.85
N GLN A 778 -46.58 -39.55 -27.32
CA GLN A 778 -46.28 -39.85 -25.91
C GLN A 778 -46.63 -38.68 -24.97
N GLY A 779 -47.25 -37.61 -25.47
CA GLY A 779 -47.68 -36.45 -24.69
C GLY A 779 -46.56 -35.48 -24.33
N TRP A 780 -45.45 -35.45 -25.09
CA TRP A 780 -44.43 -34.42 -24.96
C TRP A 780 -44.80 -33.18 -25.78
N GLU A 781 -44.62 -31.99 -25.21
CA GLU A 781 -44.52 -30.77 -25.99
C GLU A 781 -43.12 -30.71 -26.61
N VAL A 782 -43.04 -30.60 -27.95
CA VAL A 782 -41.78 -30.68 -28.69
C VAL A 782 -41.51 -29.38 -29.45
N TRP A 783 -40.32 -28.81 -29.25
CA TRP A 783 -39.77 -27.70 -30.03
C TRP A 783 -38.54 -28.15 -30.80
N ARG A 784 -38.27 -27.53 -31.95
CA ARG A 784 -36.97 -27.70 -32.62
C ARG A 784 -35.88 -27.11 -31.74
N GLY A 785 -34.73 -27.79 -31.60
CA GLY A 785 -33.57 -27.31 -30.84
C GLY A 785 -33.15 -25.90 -31.22
N GLY A 786 -33.06 -25.63 -32.53
CA GLY A 786 -32.75 -24.32 -33.07
C GLY A 786 -33.73 -23.21 -32.68
N SER A 787 -34.93 -23.53 -32.20
CA SER A 787 -35.91 -22.52 -31.79
C SER A 787 -35.42 -21.69 -30.61
N ILE A 788 -34.54 -22.23 -29.76
CA ILE A 788 -34.02 -21.47 -28.61
C ILE A 788 -33.11 -20.32 -29.05
N GLY A 789 -32.46 -20.44 -30.21
CA GLY A 789 -31.56 -19.44 -30.78
C GLY A 789 -32.27 -18.32 -31.53
N ILE A 790 -33.60 -18.26 -31.49
CA ILE A 790 -34.38 -17.18 -32.10
C ILE A 790 -34.13 -15.88 -31.29
N VAL A 791 -33.14 -15.10 -31.71
CA VAL A 791 -32.94 -13.73 -31.22
C VAL A 791 -34.10 -12.88 -31.73
N ARG A 792 -34.68 -12.00 -30.88
CA ARG A 792 -35.83 -11.15 -31.20
C ARG A 792 -35.68 -10.49 -32.58
N ARG A 793 -36.30 -11.06 -33.61
CA ARG A 793 -36.46 -10.45 -34.93
C ARG A 793 -37.95 -10.22 -35.18
N ASP A 794 -38.28 -9.05 -35.70
CA ASP A 794 -39.66 -8.63 -35.92
C ASP A 794 -40.33 -9.31 -37.13
N ASP A 795 -39.57 -10.07 -37.93
CA ASP A 795 -39.96 -10.74 -39.17
C ASP A 795 -40.49 -12.19 -39.00
N ILE A 796 -40.62 -12.68 -37.76
CA ILE A 796 -41.01 -14.07 -37.50
C ILE A 796 -42.53 -14.25 -37.48
N TYR A 797 -43.04 -15.25 -38.22
CA TYR A 797 -44.44 -15.66 -38.26
C TYR A 797 -45.07 -15.76 -36.85
N PRO A 798 -46.28 -15.22 -36.63
CA PRO A 798 -46.91 -15.12 -35.30
C PRO A 798 -46.99 -16.44 -34.52
N ASN A 799 -47.25 -17.56 -35.20
CA ASN A 799 -47.35 -18.88 -34.58
C ASN A 799 -45.99 -19.42 -34.07
N VAL A 800 -44.90 -19.12 -34.78
CA VAL A 800 -43.53 -19.48 -34.35
C VAL A 800 -43.12 -18.64 -33.16
N ARG A 801 -43.43 -17.34 -33.20
CA ARG A 801 -43.19 -16.39 -32.11
C ARG A 801 -43.91 -16.80 -30.82
N ARG A 802 -45.18 -17.19 -30.90
CA ARG A 802 -45.96 -17.67 -29.75
C ARG A 802 -45.36 -18.93 -29.12
N ARG A 803 -44.94 -19.91 -29.95
CA ARG A 803 -44.29 -21.14 -29.45
C ARG A 803 -42.92 -20.87 -28.83
N TYR A 804 -42.16 -19.90 -29.34
CA TYR A 804 -40.87 -19.48 -28.77
C TYR A 804 -41.04 -18.82 -27.40
N TYR A 805 -41.95 -17.86 -27.26
CA TYR A 805 -42.19 -17.22 -25.96
C TYR A 805 -42.66 -18.20 -24.91
N ARG A 806 -43.52 -19.16 -25.29
CA ARG A 806 -43.93 -20.23 -24.39
C ARG A 806 -42.74 -21.08 -23.90
N LEU A 807 -41.81 -21.41 -24.79
CA LEU A 807 -40.58 -22.14 -24.44
C LEU A 807 -39.72 -21.33 -23.45
N CYS A 808 -39.50 -20.04 -23.72
CA CYS A 808 -38.70 -19.17 -22.86
C CYS A 808 -39.33 -18.97 -21.49
N GLU A 809 -40.65 -18.76 -21.44
CA GLU A 809 -41.41 -18.62 -20.21
C GLU A 809 -41.31 -19.88 -19.35
N LEU A 810 -41.49 -21.06 -19.95
CA LEU A 810 -41.35 -22.33 -19.24
C LEU A 810 -39.92 -22.57 -18.74
N LEU A 811 -38.90 -22.20 -19.53
CA LEU A 811 -37.50 -22.34 -19.13
C LEU A 811 -37.11 -21.39 -18.00
N GLU A 812 -37.47 -20.11 -18.07
CA GLU A 812 -37.17 -19.17 -16.98
C GLU A 812 -37.93 -19.50 -15.70
N LYS A 813 -39.14 -20.04 -15.83
CA LYS A 813 -39.94 -20.46 -14.67
C LYS A 813 -39.32 -21.66 -13.94
N GLU A 814 -38.93 -22.71 -14.67
CA GLU A 814 -38.51 -23.98 -14.06
C GLU A 814 -36.97 -24.13 -13.96
N HIS A 815 -36.20 -23.35 -14.74
CA HIS A 815 -34.73 -23.32 -14.77
C HIS A 815 -34.20 -21.88 -14.95
N PRO A 816 -34.37 -21.00 -13.94
CA PRO A 816 -34.04 -19.58 -14.07
C PRO A 816 -32.56 -19.34 -14.38
N GLY A 817 -32.28 -18.42 -15.32
CA GLY A 817 -30.90 -18.07 -15.73
C GLY A 817 -30.21 -19.06 -16.66
N THR A 818 -30.92 -20.09 -17.15
CA THR A 818 -30.37 -21.05 -18.12
C THR A 818 -30.60 -20.65 -19.58
N LEU A 819 -31.53 -19.72 -19.85
CA LEU A 819 -31.94 -19.34 -21.21
C LEU A 819 -30.77 -18.79 -22.04
N GLU A 820 -29.99 -17.86 -21.48
CA GLU A 820 -28.82 -17.27 -22.16
C GLU A 820 -27.75 -18.33 -22.46
N HIS A 821 -27.54 -19.28 -21.53
CA HIS A 821 -26.62 -20.40 -21.73
C HIS A 821 -27.08 -21.31 -22.87
N LEU A 822 -28.37 -21.63 -22.97
CA LEU A 822 -28.95 -22.45 -24.04
C LEU A 822 -28.91 -21.74 -25.40
N GLN A 823 -29.14 -20.42 -25.43
CA GLN A 823 -28.99 -19.58 -26.62
C GLN A 823 -27.54 -19.56 -27.11
N TYR A 824 -26.58 -19.39 -26.19
CA TYR A 824 -25.16 -19.47 -26.51
C TYR A 824 -24.80 -20.85 -27.06
N LEU A 825 -25.25 -21.95 -26.44
CA LEU A 825 -25.01 -23.30 -26.94
C LEU A 825 -25.60 -23.53 -28.34
N CYS A 826 -26.77 -22.98 -28.62
CA CYS A 826 -27.40 -23.04 -29.95
C CYS A 826 -26.54 -22.34 -31.03
N SER A 827 -25.84 -21.25 -30.69
CA SER A 827 -24.98 -20.51 -31.62
C SER A 827 -23.71 -21.27 -32.05
N GLN A 828 -23.26 -22.25 -31.26
CA GLN A 828 -21.98 -22.94 -31.46
C GLN A 828 -22.07 -24.19 -32.35
N ALA A 829 -23.23 -24.41 -33.00
CA ALA A 829 -23.63 -25.62 -33.73
C ALA A 829 -23.67 -26.90 -32.86
N GLY A 830 -24.48 -27.90 -33.25
CA GLY A 830 -24.56 -29.20 -32.55
C GLY A 830 -25.61 -29.30 -31.43
N MET A 831 -26.55 -28.36 -31.35
CA MET A 831 -27.73 -28.45 -30.48
C MET A 831 -28.60 -29.67 -30.86
N PRO A 832 -29.11 -30.46 -29.89
CA PRO A 832 -30.02 -31.57 -30.18
C PRO A 832 -31.27 -31.12 -30.95
N ASP A 833 -31.75 -31.97 -31.85
CA ASP A 833 -32.86 -31.64 -32.77
C ASP A 833 -34.14 -31.17 -32.08
N PHE A 834 -34.39 -31.68 -30.86
CA PHE A 834 -35.60 -31.40 -30.11
C PHE A 834 -35.36 -31.03 -28.66
N ILE A 835 -36.17 -30.07 -28.19
CA ILE A 835 -36.38 -29.76 -26.78
C ILE A 835 -37.77 -30.28 -26.43
N CYS A 836 -37.86 -31.11 -25.41
CA CYS A 836 -39.11 -31.76 -25.02
C CYS A 836 -39.46 -31.41 -23.57
N TYR A 837 -40.72 -31.09 -23.34
CA TYR A 837 -41.26 -30.79 -22.01
C TYR A 837 -42.52 -31.61 -21.73
N ARG A 838 -42.62 -32.19 -20.54
CA ARG A 838 -43.83 -32.87 -20.05
C ARG A 838 -43.85 -32.89 -18.53
N ARG A 839 -44.91 -32.38 -17.90
CA ARG A 839 -45.12 -32.44 -16.44
C ARG A 839 -43.87 -32.02 -15.62
N LYS A 840 -43.30 -30.83 -15.92
CA LYS A 840 -42.06 -30.30 -15.30
C LYS A 840 -40.77 -31.07 -15.60
N ILE A 841 -40.80 -32.07 -16.47
CA ILE A 841 -39.62 -32.81 -16.89
C ILE A 841 -39.15 -32.28 -18.23
N TRP A 842 -37.87 -31.91 -18.29
CA TRP A 842 -37.19 -31.49 -19.51
C TRP A 842 -36.29 -32.59 -20.05
N LYS A 843 -36.28 -32.76 -21.38
CA LYS A 843 -35.26 -33.56 -22.05
C LYS A 843 -34.94 -33.01 -23.43
N PHE A 844 -33.68 -33.16 -23.83
CA PHE A 844 -33.22 -32.90 -25.18
C PHE A 844 -33.12 -34.22 -25.93
N VAL A 845 -33.56 -34.25 -27.18
CA VAL A 845 -33.54 -35.45 -28.02
C VAL A 845 -32.82 -35.15 -29.32
N GLU A 846 -31.78 -35.92 -29.59
CA GLU A 846 -31.10 -35.97 -30.88
C GLU A 846 -31.65 -37.14 -31.70
N ALA A 847 -32.04 -36.89 -32.95
CA ALA A 847 -32.65 -37.86 -33.85
C ALA A 847 -31.63 -38.37 -34.87
N LYS A 848 -31.36 -39.67 -34.86
CA LYS A 848 -30.40 -40.32 -35.76
C LYS A 848 -31.00 -41.54 -36.48
N LEU A 849 -30.42 -41.89 -37.62
CA LEU A 849 -30.54 -43.24 -38.17
C LEU A 849 -29.60 -44.19 -37.43
N GLY A 850 -29.89 -45.50 -37.45
CA GLY A 850 -29.16 -46.50 -36.68
C GLY A 850 -27.64 -46.44 -36.88
N HIS A 851 -27.21 -46.26 -38.13
CA HIS A 851 -25.81 -46.18 -38.55
C HIS A 851 -25.14 -44.82 -38.27
N GLU A 852 -25.90 -43.76 -38.02
CA GLU A 852 -25.33 -42.41 -37.84
C GLU A 852 -24.66 -42.26 -36.47
N GLN A 853 -23.50 -41.59 -36.46
CA GLN A 853 -22.78 -41.25 -35.24
C GLN A 853 -23.00 -39.78 -34.86
N LEU A 854 -22.83 -39.48 -33.58
CA LEU A 854 -22.81 -38.09 -33.10
C LEU A 854 -21.52 -37.41 -33.54
N SER A 855 -21.63 -36.19 -34.07
CA SER A 855 -20.47 -35.38 -34.39
C SER A 855 -19.72 -34.92 -33.13
N PRO A 856 -18.43 -34.54 -33.22
CA PRO A 856 -17.68 -34.01 -32.07
C PRO A 856 -18.37 -32.80 -31.42
N THR A 857 -19.00 -31.94 -32.22
CA THR A 857 -19.70 -30.76 -31.72
C THR A 857 -20.99 -31.14 -31.00
N GLN A 858 -21.74 -32.13 -31.48
CA GLN A 858 -22.91 -32.68 -30.79
C GLN A 858 -22.51 -33.31 -29.45
N LYS A 859 -21.45 -34.11 -29.40
CA LYS A 859 -20.96 -34.70 -28.14
C LYS A 859 -20.60 -33.63 -27.11
N ARG A 860 -19.95 -32.54 -27.54
CA ARG A 860 -19.64 -31.39 -26.67
C ARG A 860 -20.89 -30.65 -26.19
N CYS A 861 -21.87 -30.45 -27.07
CA CYS A 861 -23.13 -29.79 -26.71
C CYS A 861 -23.92 -30.62 -25.68
N ILE A 862 -24.01 -31.94 -25.90
CA ILE A 862 -24.68 -32.87 -25.00
C ILE A 862 -24.04 -32.85 -23.60
N ALA A 863 -22.71 -32.90 -23.51
CA ALA A 863 -22.02 -32.82 -22.23
C ALA A 863 -22.32 -31.52 -21.47
N LYS A 864 -22.37 -30.38 -22.18
CA LYS A 864 -22.72 -29.08 -21.58
C LYS A 864 -24.19 -29.01 -21.15
N LEU A 865 -25.12 -29.60 -21.91
CA LEU A 865 -26.52 -29.69 -21.52
C LEU A 865 -26.71 -30.54 -20.25
N GLN A 866 -25.98 -31.64 -20.12
CA GLN A 866 -25.99 -32.46 -18.90
C GLN A 866 -25.39 -31.72 -17.70
N GLN A 867 -24.35 -30.91 -17.90
CA GLN A 867 -23.80 -30.03 -16.85
C GLN A 867 -24.80 -28.96 -16.38
N LEU A 868 -25.66 -28.48 -17.28
CA LEU A 868 -26.77 -27.58 -16.95
C LEU A 868 -27.96 -28.29 -16.27
N GLY A 869 -27.84 -29.60 -16.00
CA GLY A 869 -28.86 -30.40 -15.33
C GLY A 869 -29.93 -30.97 -16.26
N PHE A 870 -29.79 -30.84 -17.58
CA PHE A 870 -30.78 -31.36 -18.53
C PHE A 870 -30.51 -32.81 -18.91
N LYS A 871 -31.59 -33.60 -19.01
CA LYS A 871 -31.52 -34.96 -19.55
C LYS A 871 -31.35 -34.90 -21.06
N VAL A 872 -30.45 -35.72 -21.62
CA VAL A 872 -30.26 -35.84 -23.07
C VAL A 872 -30.39 -37.30 -23.50
N GLU A 873 -31.14 -37.55 -24.57
CA GLU A 873 -31.36 -38.87 -25.16
C GLU A 873 -31.02 -38.84 -26.67
N VAL A 874 -30.54 -39.96 -27.20
CA VAL A 874 -30.32 -40.14 -28.64
C VAL A 874 -31.31 -41.19 -29.13
N HIS A 875 -32.25 -40.78 -29.96
CA HIS A 875 -33.26 -41.67 -30.51
C HIS A 875 -32.82 -42.11 -31.90
N LYS A 876 -32.64 -43.43 -32.07
CA LYS A 876 -32.13 -44.04 -33.30
C LYS A 876 -33.22 -44.84 -34.00
N ILE A 877 -33.52 -44.52 -35.26
CA ILE A 877 -34.35 -45.39 -36.10
C ILE A 877 -33.45 -46.49 -36.66
N ALA A 878 -33.71 -47.74 -36.26
CA ALA A 878 -32.88 -48.87 -36.61
C ALA A 878 -33.72 -50.02 -37.19
N MET A 879 -33.06 -50.92 -37.92
CA MET A 879 -33.71 -52.12 -38.43
C MET A 879 -34.07 -53.08 -37.28
N PRO A 880 -35.10 -53.92 -37.43
CA PRO A 880 -35.57 -54.85 -36.39
C PRO A 880 -34.52 -55.82 -35.87
N GLU A 881 -33.42 -56.07 -36.61
CA GLU A 881 -32.32 -56.95 -36.16
C GLU A 881 -31.54 -56.38 -34.96
N THR A 882 -31.78 -55.11 -34.59
CA THR A 882 -31.10 -54.44 -33.47
C THR A 882 -31.64 -54.93 -32.12
N LYS A 883 -31.03 -55.96 -31.51
CA LYS A 883 -31.49 -56.63 -30.26
C LYS A 883 -31.64 -55.76 -28.99
N ALA A 884 -31.42 -54.44 -29.04
CA ALA A 884 -31.52 -53.55 -27.88
C ALA A 884 -32.57 -52.46 -28.11
N ARG A 885 -33.51 -52.32 -27.17
CA ARG A 885 -34.52 -51.25 -27.14
C ARG A 885 -33.99 -49.99 -26.46
N VAL A 886 -33.20 -50.14 -25.40
CA VAL A 886 -32.53 -49.04 -24.69
C VAL A 886 -31.11 -49.45 -24.32
N ALA A 887 -30.15 -48.57 -24.55
CA ALA A 887 -28.77 -48.75 -24.09
C ALA A 887 -28.18 -47.43 -23.58
N ASP A 888 -27.40 -47.49 -22.52
CA ASP A 888 -26.60 -46.36 -22.08
C ASP A 888 -25.23 -46.43 -22.77
N VAL A 889 -24.85 -45.35 -23.44
CA VAL A 889 -23.62 -45.28 -24.25
C VAL A 889 -22.69 -44.24 -23.68
N ASN A 890 -21.46 -44.63 -23.36
CA ASN A 890 -20.42 -43.69 -22.99
C ASN A 890 -19.77 -43.12 -24.27
N LEU A 891 -20.04 -41.84 -24.54
CA LEU A 891 -19.64 -41.13 -25.76
C LEU A 891 -18.13 -40.99 -25.96
N LEU A 892 -17.33 -41.23 -24.90
CA LEU A 892 -15.87 -41.13 -24.89
C LEU A 892 -15.18 -42.48 -24.86
N MET A 893 -15.65 -43.40 -24.01
CA MET A 893 -15.08 -44.75 -23.85
C MET A 893 -15.58 -45.74 -24.91
N ARG A 894 -16.58 -45.35 -25.71
CA ARG A 894 -17.29 -46.20 -26.70
C ARG A 894 -17.86 -47.50 -26.10
N THR A 895 -18.05 -47.54 -24.78
CA THR A 895 -18.69 -48.65 -24.09
C THR A 895 -20.21 -48.50 -24.16
N ARG A 896 -20.91 -49.64 -24.30
CA ARG A 896 -22.36 -49.73 -24.44
C ARG A 896 -22.90 -50.72 -23.43
N GLU A 897 -23.81 -50.26 -22.58
CA GLU A 897 -24.53 -51.11 -21.63
C GLU A 897 -26.00 -51.23 -22.07
N VAL A 898 -26.47 -52.44 -22.38
CA VAL A 898 -27.86 -52.65 -22.82
C VAL A 898 -28.76 -52.70 -21.59
N ARG A 899 -29.70 -51.75 -21.50
CA ARG A 899 -30.66 -51.64 -20.40
C ARG A 899 -31.95 -52.42 -20.65
N GLU A 900 -32.38 -52.48 -21.91
CA GLU A 900 -33.59 -53.18 -22.30
C GLU A 900 -33.35 -53.87 -23.65
N ARG A 901 -33.56 -55.19 -23.71
CA ARG A 901 -33.49 -55.95 -24.96
C ARG A 901 -34.83 -55.89 -25.67
N GLN A 902 -34.79 -55.87 -26.99
CA GLN A 902 -36.01 -55.96 -27.80
C GLN A 902 -36.50 -57.41 -27.73
N GLY A 903 -37.77 -57.63 -27.35
CA GLY A 903 -38.38 -58.96 -27.44
C GLY A 903 -38.38 -59.44 -28.88
N LEU A 904 -38.14 -60.74 -29.10
CA LEU A 904 -38.26 -61.35 -30.42
C LEU A 904 -39.65 -61.02 -30.97
N ILE A 905 -39.70 -60.27 -32.07
CA ILE A 905 -40.91 -60.17 -32.89
C ILE A 905 -40.91 -61.48 -33.68
N THR A 906 -41.67 -62.47 -33.23
CA THR A 906 -42.12 -63.58 -34.08
C THR A 906 -43.19 -63.08 -35.03
#